data_AF-A0A6N4X131-F1
#
_entry.id   AF-A0A6N4X131-F1
#
_cell.length_a   1.000
_cell.length_b   1.000
_cell.length_c   1.000
_cell.angle_alpha   90.00
_cell.angle_beta   90.00
_cell.angle_gamma   90.00
#
_symmetry.space_group_name_H-M   'P 1'
#
loop_
_entity.id
_entity.type
_entity.pdbx_description
1 polymer ?
#
loop_
_entity_poly.entity_id
_entity_poly.type
_entity_poly.pdbx_seq_one_letter_code
_entity_poly.pdbx_strand_id
1 'polypeptide(L)'
;MNAPCFSRTLIAAVSLLLQSPAVAAIYSGATDDATYAQLLADLEVKATALTAKVTEAESAGMNTDYAQVSQVTIDWFKDFYIPWDKANLTIVDSTYVHESKAASLDPVYSTYGAIGLVFDEIVDCIELADLTINELDQQIAGTIVLQAPPDFSVGTMVMNGSHYELDGQRVIPGKYFWQPEDEATLQAFGRMGGTYYGIQPSMDSATTVVEGQVNGITNSMASQRLNNQAPVEVFLGHVMNNQSYWSRVDHPEVFSSGGRVFTHYDIDNPLTRSWLTVLFDDLLEPTMGPSGAGDVPRVHLLTNEPRFPIRYGDGDARNNVSSFTYAKFATWLEAQYTTLANLNAVYGENYASFAEASTANYTESYLDTVSKPVQYPDGFRTPGGVNSNLRGGPIWYDWCRFNMDRVNDWFTFLKNGVQSADPGAPTNIKIWGEQGIHASGHDRGIDFEFVTKLVDYPGSDSQATSLRTEYDTRDAQDWRDHYILEWRAQAIMMDFMKSICPEKPYIDLEWHGLSGSRWRDFHMEPEFVRATLWLGATHGLTALNAWLWNRNDDGSIRRPTEEFIGTAGAEPLQMAAFGRTLKEINAHGNAVTSLTPNERYYMVYYSQDSAIQDGDYSDGMADVYESLKLLNVPVGFTTPSELPNVTAEQTVIVPPTPYLSDTDLAGLQAFVAGGGSVVLVDSSNAFDYTERGAMRTSGAGFVPFASVNYGGVFAMADALSTALESRKPSLPLEVDVRDASLNPAYGVLASRSYDAVTSKSTVSLINVSQQQRTVLLRVSGYSVDYVNLLTGQHGTGTYVLEPNDVLLLRTENLVPAGQSVWFTSDPISETNAAQGLDYSGSSLLDNANDLNGNSLSFSKLVGPKWLSVAPNGALSGKPSSVDFGENEFTVQVEDTSGGSDTATLQITVETGPAELLNDDFESGFGNWESGGDDAILSSLYAIGNQCVEISDDSGVGSSITLINSLDLSSASELKIEFTYMPIQMNVGEDFWLQFSSDGGSTWSTVKAYVRDTDFTVNQREDETLTIESSSYPFTSTVKIRFRCDASANSDYIYLDNIVMTANSGTYSSWERHVAQHGLAGTPEADEDTDGEADFYEFALGGDVVDSSVLAPVPAVTTGSTTAGFSYLERNQANAGVSYTARWTDDLVDGPWSDVWDTVSRNSVSDPDYVEVEHRLSNENRDRLFFKVEVTQP
;
A
#
# COMPACT_ATOMS: atom_id res chain seq x y z
N MET A 1 23.83 -38.63 -2.49
CA MET A 1 25.18 -38.56 -1.87
C MET A 1 24.97 -38.35 -0.37
N ASN A 2 25.68 -39.08 0.48
CA ASN A 2 25.43 -39.15 1.92
C ASN A 2 25.73 -37.81 2.63
N ALA A 3 24.71 -37.15 3.19
CA ALA A 3 24.87 -36.06 4.16
C ALA A 3 25.25 -36.65 5.54
N PRO A 4 26.16 -36.02 6.30
CA PRO A 4 26.58 -36.56 7.60
C PRO A 4 25.59 -36.19 8.71
N CYS A 5 25.09 -37.19 9.44
CA CYS A 5 24.41 -37.01 10.72
C CYS A 5 25.35 -36.27 11.71
N PHE A 6 24.97 -35.07 12.13
CA PHE A 6 25.66 -34.35 13.20
C PHE A 6 25.13 -34.81 14.57
N SER A 7 25.92 -35.62 15.28
CA SER A 7 25.81 -35.80 16.72
C SER A 7 26.54 -34.65 17.44
N ARG A 8 25.87 -33.94 18.36
CA ARG A 8 26.54 -32.98 19.25
C ARG A 8 26.44 -33.44 20.70
N THR A 9 27.62 -33.69 21.30
CA THR A 9 27.83 -33.81 22.75
C THR A 9 28.38 -32.48 23.27
N LEU A 10 27.85 -32.04 24.42
CA LEU A 10 28.25 -30.94 25.32
C LEU A 10 29.48 -30.08 24.98
N ILE A 11 29.33 -28.75 25.08
CA ILE A 11 30.04 -27.87 26.02
C ILE A 11 29.14 -26.65 26.31
N ALA A 12 28.90 -26.38 27.59
CA ALA A 12 28.11 -25.27 28.11
C ALA A 12 28.98 -24.07 28.48
N ALA A 13 28.54 -22.86 28.12
CA ALA A 13 28.40 -21.69 29.00
C ALA A 13 28.16 -20.40 28.17
N VAL A 14 27.10 -19.67 28.53
CA VAL A 14 26.70 -18.34 28.02
C VAL A 14 26.08 -18.32 26.61
N SER A 15 25.01 -19.08 26.44
CA SER A 15 23.96 -18.86 25.42
C SER A 15 22.65 -19.37 26.02
N LEU A 16 22.04 -18.56 26.90
CA LEU A 16 20.69 -18.77 27.40
C LEU A 16 19.89 -17.57 26.95
N LEU A 17 19.37 -17.65 25.73
CA LEU A 17 18.29 -16.89 25.10
C LEU A 17 18.39 -17.27 23.62
N LEU A 18 17.34 -17.90 23.08
CA LEU A 18 17.27 -18.59 21.77
C LEU A 18 17.89 -20.00 21.80
N GLN A 19 17.05 -21.01 22.09
CA GLN A 19 17.36 -22.40 21.76
C GLN A 19 17.43 -22.51 20.23
N SER A 20 18.48 -23.18 19.74
CA SER A 20 18.65 -23.60 18.34
C SER A 20 17.42 -24.37 17.82
N PRO A 21 17.13 -24.36 16.51
CA PRO A 21 15.83 -24.77 15.97
C PRO A 21 15.54 -26.22 16.34
N ALA A 22 14.31 -26.46 16.79
CA ALA A 22 13.81 -27.79 17.02
C ALA A 22 13.63 -28.46 15.65
N VAL A 23 14.46 -29.45 15.36
CA VAL A 23 14.23 -30.34 14.22
C VAL A 23 12.91 -31.07 14.52
N ALA A 24 11.90 -30.97 13.64
CA ALA A 24 10.72 -31.83 13.71
C ALA A 24 11.17 -33.28 13.94
N ALA A 25 10.89 -33.80 15.13
CA ALA A 25 11.64 -34.92 15.66
C ALA A 25 11.14 -36.25 15.08
N ILE A 26 11.85 -36.77 14.06
CA ILE A 26 11.55 -38.07 13.43
C ILE A 26 11.42 -39.17 14.50
N TYR A 27 10.25 -39.83 14.55
CA TYR A 27 10.00 -40.91 15.50
C TYR A 27 10.97 -42.09 15.33
N SER A 28 11.55 -42.54 16.44
CA SER A 28 12.49 -43.67 16.48
C SER A 28 12.21 -44.71 17.58
N GLY A 29 11.03 -44.65 18.18
CA GLY A 29 10.61 -45.54 19.27
C GLY A 29 10.01 -46.88 18.82
N ALA A 30 9.38 -47.59 19.78
CA ALA A 30 8.64 -48.83 19.50
C ALA A 30 7.21 -48.52 19.02
N THR A 31 6.67 -49.30 18.09
CA THR A 31 5.32 -49.08 17.53
C THR A 31 4.28 -50.08 18.04
N ASP A 32 4.41 -50.51 19.30
CA ASP A 32 3.47 -51.44 19.94
C ASP A 32 2.32 -50.74 20.68
N ASP A 33 1.24 -51.48 20.98
CA ASP A 33 0.04 -50.91 21.60
C ASP A 33 0.31 -50.36 23.02
N ALA A 34 1.34 -50.85 23.72
CA ALA A 34 1.72 -50.33 25.04
C ALA A 34 2.36 -48.94 24.90
N THR A 35 3.24 -48.77 23.93
CA THR A 35 3.88 -47.50 23.61
C THR A 35 2.86 -46.50 23.08
N TYR A 36 1.94 -46.94 22.21
CA TYR A 36 0.83 -46.11 21.74
C TYR A 36 -0.04 -45.59 22.90
N ALA A 37 -0.46 -46.47 23.80
CA ALA A 37 -1.26 -46.08 24.97
C ALA A 37 -0.51 -45.12 25.90
N GLN A 38 0.80 -45.31 26.07
CA GLN A 38 1.64 -44.42 26.87
C GLN A 38 1.76 -43.03 26.22
N LEU A 39 2.09 -42.96 24.93
CA LEU A 39 2.23 -41.69 24.22
C LEU A 39 0.92 -40.92 24.12
N LEU A 40 -0.22 -41.59 23.92
CA LEU A 40 -1.53 -40.93 23.99
C LEU A 40 -1.82 -40.37 25.39
N ALA A 41 -1.46 -41.11 26.45
CA ALA A 41 -1.60 -40.59 27.81
C ALA A 41 -0.69 -39.39 28.07
N ASP A 42 0.54 -39.41 27.53
CA ASP A 42 1.47 -38.29 27.61
C ASP A 42 0.94 -37.08 26.81
N LEU A 43 0.41 -37.29 25.61
CA LEU A 43 -0.25 -36.24 24.82
C LEU A 43 -1.43 -35.63 25.56
N GLU A 44 -2.29 -36.43 26.19
CA GLU A 44 -3.41 -35.91 26.98
C GLU A 44 -2.95 -35.07 28.19
N VAL A 45 -1.88 -35.50 28.86
CA VAL A 45 -1.24 -34.73 29.94
C VAL A 45 -0.71 -33.39 29.41
N LYS A 46 -0.05 -33.40 28.24
CA LYS A 46 0.51 -32.19 27.62
C LYS A 46 -0.56 -31.23 27.11
N ALA A 47 -1.60 -31.74 26.45
CA ALA A 47 -2.76 -30.94 26.03
C ALA A 47 -3.47 -30.30 27.24
N THR A 48 -3.64 -31.05 28.33
CA THR A 48 -4.20 -30.52 29.57
C THR A 48 -3.30 -29.43 30.18
N ALA A 49 -1.98 -29.65 30.20
CA ALA A 49 -1.02 -28.67 30.70
C ALA A 49 -1.01 -27.39 29.85
N LEU A 50 -1.11 -27.51 28.53
CA LEU A 50 -1.22 -26.38 27.62
C LEU A 50 -2.48 -25.57 27.90
N THR A 51 -3.65 -26.21 28.02
CA THR A 51 -4.90 -25.52 28.36
C THR A 51 -4.81 -24.80 29.71
N ALA A 52 -4.21 -25.43 30.72
CA ALA A 52 -3.98 -24.77 32.01
C ALA A 52 -3.02 -23.57 31.89
N LYS A 53 -1.98 -23.67 31.07
CA LYS A 53 -1.02 -22.59 30.82
C LYS A 53 -1.64 -21.43 30.05
N VAL A 54 -2.52 -21.70 29.09
CA VAL A 54 -3.32 -20.68 28.39
C VAL A 54 -4.18 -19.90 29.38
N THR A 55 -4.91 -20.58 30.27
CA THR A 55 -5.71 -19.90 31.31
C THR A 55 -4.84 -19.08 32.28
N GLU A 56 -3.65 -19.56 32.63
CA GLU A 56 -2.68 -18.81 33.44
C GLU A 56 -2.21 -17.53 32.72
N ALA A 57 -1.86 -17.64 31.44
CA ALA A 57 -1.42 -16.53 30.61
C ALA A 57 -2.53 -15.48 30.42
N GLU A 58 -3.77 -15.89 30.13
CA GLU A 58 -4.95 -15.00 30.07
C GLU A 58 -5.19 -14.28 31.39
N SER A 59 -5.07 -14.99 32.51
CA SER A 59 -5.20 -14.39 33.85
C SER A 59 -4.09 -13.37 34.14
N ALA A 60 -2.93 -13.52 33.50
CA ALA A 60 -1.82 -12.58 33.54
C ALA A 60 -1.95 -11.44 32.48
N GLY A 61 -3.00 -11.45 31.66
CA GLY A 61 -3.23 -10.47 30.60
C GLY A 61 -2.31 -10.65 29.37
N MET A 62 -1.74 -11.84 29.20
CA MET A 62 -0.91 -12.18 28.04
C MET A 62 -1.77 -12.61 26.86
N ASN A 63 -1.23 -12.43 25.65
CA ASN A 63 -1.89 -12.86 24.43
C ASN A 63 -1.81 -14.38 24.23
N THR A 64 -2.95 -15.03 24.00
CA THR A 64 -3.08 -16.48 23.81
C THR A 64 -3.58 -16.89 22.42
N ASP A 65 -3.80 -15.96 21.49
CA ASP A 65 -4.32 -16.23 20.15
C ASP A 65 -3.45 -17.21 19.33
N TYR A 66 -2.13 -17.15 19.52
CA TYR A 66 -1.17 -18.07 18.90
C TYR A 66 -1.29 -19.48 19.48
N ALA A 67 -1.45 -19.58 20.80
CA ALA A 67 -1.60 -20.85 21.50
C ALA A 67 -2.91 -21.57 21.13
N GLN A 68 -3.97 -20.80 20.84
CA GLN A 68 -5.23 -21.34 20.32
C GLN A 68 -5.03 -22.16 19.04
N VAL A 69 -4.17 -21.70 18.11
CA VAL A 69 -3.86 -22.47 16.89
C VAL A 69 -3.25 -23.83 17.23
N SER A 70 -2.32 -23.86 18.19
CA SER A 70 -1.70 -25.10 18.65
C SER A 70 -2.72 -26.04 19.29
N GLN A 71 -3.63 -25.52 20.12
CA GLN A 71 -4.70 -26.31 20.73
C GLN A 71 -5.63 -26.91 19.67
N VAL A 72 -6.12 -26.11 18.72
CA VAL A 72 -7.01 -26.59 17.65
C VAL A 72 -6.33 -27.63 16.77
N THR A 73 -5.03 -27.45 16.47
CA THR A 73 -4.25 -28.46 15.75
C THR A 73 -4.18 -29.77 16.53
N ILE A 74 -3.81 -29.71 17.81
CA ILE A 74 -3.74 -30.89 18.68
C ILE A 74 -5.11 -31.58 18.79
N ASP A 75 -6.20 -30.83 18.91
CA ASP A 75 -7.55 -31.40 19.00
C ASP A 75 -7.93 -32.14 17.70
N TRP A 76 -7.68 -31.57 16.52
CA TRP A 76 -7.89 -32.26 15.25
C TRP A 76 -7.13 -33.59 15.16
N PHE A 77 -5.84 -33.56 15.48
CA PHE A 77 -5.00 -34.75 15.39
C PHE A 77 -5.38 -35.80 16.45
N LYS A 78 -5.47 -35.40 17.71
CA LYS A 78 -5.73 -36.27 18.86
C LYS A 78 -7.11 -36.92 18.79
N ASP A 79 -8.13 -36.15 18.43
CA ASP A 79 -9.53 -36.61 18.53
C ASP A 79 -10.04 -37.27 17.25
N PHE A 80 -9.48 -36.90 16.09
CA PHE A 80 -9.97 -37.38 14.79
C PHE A 80 -8.91 -38.11 13.97
N TYR A 81 -7.72 -37.54 13.77
CA TYR A 81 -6.79 -38.06 12.75
C TYR A 81 -6.02 -39.30 13.23
N ILE A 82 -5.31 -39.20 14.35
CA ILE A 82 -4.54 -40.29 14.96
C ILE A 82 -5.43 -41.53 15.23
N PRO A 83 -6.63 -41.41 15.83
CA PRO A 83 -7.54 -42.55 15.99
C PRO A 83 -7.98 -43.17 14.67
N TRP A 84 -8.23 -42.33 13.65
CA TRP A 84 -8.65 -42.81 12.33
C TRP A 84 -7.50 -43.55 11.62
N ASP A 85 -6.28 -43.01 11.63
CA ASP A 85 -5.13 -43.63 10.98
C ASP A 85 -4.78 -44.98 11.60
N LYS A 86 -4.77 -45.06 12.93
CA LYS A 86 -4.58 -46.32 13.68
C LYS A 86 -5.61 -47.37 13.28
N ALA A 87 -6.86 -46.96 13.04
CA ALA A 87 -7.95 -47.85 12.65
C ALA A 87 -7.93 -48.22 11.15
N ASN A 88 -7.30 -47.41 10.30
CA ASN A 88 -7.37 -47.51 8.84
C ASN A 88 -6.00 -47.66 8.16
N LEU A 89 -5.05 -48.34 8.82
CA LEU A 89 -3.68 -48.52 8.33
C LEU A 89 -3.57 -49.02 6.88
N THR A 90 -4.53 -49.80 6.37
CA THR A 90 -4.50 -50.25 4.96
C THR A 90 -4.71 -49.09 3.98
N ILE A 91 -5.55 -48.11 4.34
CA ILE A 91 -5.77 -46.91 3.54
C ILE A 91 -4.56 -45.99 3.65
N VAL A 92 -4.03 -45.79 4.87
CA VAL A 92 -2.80 -45.01 5.08
C VAL A 92 -1.64 -45.62 4.28
N ASP A 93 -1.44 -46.93 4.35
CA ASP A 93 -0.41 -47.64 3.58
C ASP A 93 -0.54 -47.40 2.07
N SER A 94 -1.78 -47.37 1.56
CA SER A 94 -2.04 -47.12 0.13
C SER A 94 -1.53 -45.75 -0.35
N THR A 95 -1.49 -44.74 0.53
CA THR A 95 -0.98 -43.40 0.19
C THR A 95 0.54 -43.39 -0.04
N TYR A 96 1.29 -44.24 0.66
CA TYR A 96 2.73 -44.37 0.49
C TYR A 96 3.14 -45.19 -0.74
N VAL A 97 2.35 -46.21 -1.08
CA VAL A 97 2.71 -47.20 -2.12
C VAL A 97 2.09 -46.94 -3.49
N HIS A 98 1.20 -45.94 -3.64
CA HIS A 98 0.51 -45.62 -4.89
C HIS A 98 1.50 -45.36 -6.06
N GLU A 99 2.49 -44.47 -5.88
CA GLU A 99 3.61 -44.27 -6.83
C GLU A 99 4.97 -44.80 -6.32
N SER A 100 5.00 -45.51 -5.18
CA SER A 100 6.17 -46.12 -4.52
C SER A 100 7.31 -45.19 -4.05
N LYS A 101 7.35 -43.91 -4.46
CA LYS A 101 8.42 -42.97 -4.08
C LYS A 101 8.41 -42.67 -2.57
N ALA A 102 7.25 -42.28 -2.04
CA ALA A 102 7.08 -41.90 -0.63
C ALA A 102 7.50 -43.02 0.33
N ALA A 103 7.09 -44.26 0.03
CA ALA A 103 7.44 -45.44 0.83
C ALA A 103 8.96 -45.67 1.04
N SER A 104 9.79 -45.17 0.12
CA SER A 104 11.25 -45.32 0.20
C SER A 104 11.99 -44.10 0.74
N LEU A 105 11.33 -42.94 0.75
CA LEU A 105 11.93 -41.66 1.05
C LEU A 105 11.59 -41.17 2.45
N ASP A 106 10.37 -41.46 2.95
CA ASP A 106 10.02 -41.15 4.33
C ASP A 106 10.75 -42.13 5.30
N PRO A 107 11.63 -41.62 6.18
CA PRO A 107 12.36 -42.45 7.15
C PRO A 107 11.44 -43.18 8.14
N VAL A 108 10.29 -42.59 8.50
CA VAL A 108 9.34 -43.18 9.46
C VAL A 108 8.64 -44.38 8.82
N TYR A 109 8.03 -44.19 7.65
CA TYR A 109 7.42 -45.29 6.91
C TYR A 109 8.44 -46.37 6.54
N SER A 110 9.64 -46.02 6.10
CA SER A 110 10.65 -47.01 5.70
C SER A 110 11.06 -47.93 6.87
N THR A 111 10.96 -47.45 8.11
CA THR A 111 11.33 -48.19 9.32
C THR A 111 10.14 -48.98 9.88
N TYR A 112 8.96 -48.37 9.91
CA TYR A 112 7.81 -48.89 10.66
C TYR A 112 6.60 -49.26 9.80
N GLY A 113 6.58 -48.90 8.52
CA GLY A 113 5.40 -48.92 7.65
C GLY A 113 4.37 -47.86 8.05
N ALA A 114 3.14 -47.99 7.54
CA ALA A 114 2.06 -47.02 7.76
C ALA A 114 1.73 -46.73 9.23
N ILE A 115 2.03 -47.66 10.14
CA ILE A 115 1.82 -47.45 11.58
C ILE A 115 2.77 -46.40 12.15
N GLY A 116 3.92 -46.15 11.51
CA GLY A 116 4.89 -45.15 11.95
C GLY A 116 4.29 -43.74 12.01
N LEU A 117 3.49 -43.35 11.01
CA LEU A 117 2.83 -42.04 10.94
C LEU A 117 2.06 -41.72 12.23
N VAL A 118 1.31 -42.70 12.75
CA VAL A 118 0.51 -42.53 13.97
C VAL A 118 1.36 -42.14 15.18
N PHE A 119 2.57 -42.70 15.30
CA PHE A 119 3.45 -42.41 16.43
C PHE A 119 4.17 -41.07 16.25
N ASP A 120 4.50 -40.75 15.01
CA ASP A 120 5.10 -39.48 14.61
C ASP A 120 4.15 -38.32 14.91
N GLU A 121 2.89 -38.41 14.47
CA GLU A 121 1.84 -37.43 14.74
C GLU A 121 1.64 -37.18 16.26
N ILE A 122 1.68 -38.24 17.09
CA ILE A 122 1.55 -38.08 18.55
C ILE A 122 2.75 -37.31 19.13
N VAL A 123 3.97 -37.64 18.70
CA VAL A 123 5.18 -36.99 19.19
C VAL A 123 5.24 -35.53 18.75
N ASP A 124 4.87 -35.23 17.50
CA ASP A 124 4.76 -33.87 16.97
C ASP A 124 3.73 -33.04 17.76
N CYS A 125 2.57 -33.62 18.11
CA CYS A 125 1.60 -32.94 18.97
C CYS A 125 2.14 -32.68 20.40
N ILE A 126 2.93 -33.59 20.96
CA ILE A 126 3.59 -33.39 22.26
C ILE A 126 4.62 -32.26 22.17
N GLU A 127 5.43 -32.26 21.11
CA GLU A 127 6.42 -31.22 20.85
C GLU A 127 5.76 -29.85 20.67
N LEU A 128 4.70 -29.78 19.86
CA LEU A 128 3.91 -28.56 19.67
C LEU A 128 3.36 -28.00 20.99
N ALA A 129 2.86 -28.87 21.86
CA ALA A 129 2.38 -28.46 23.19
C ALA A 129 3.52 -27.89 24.04
N ASP A 130 4.69 -28.54 24.06
CA ASP A 130 5.85 -28.10 24.84
C ASP A 130 6.44 -26.77 24.33
N LEU A 131 6.55 -26.60 23.01
CA LEU A 131 6.97 -25.34 22.40
C LEU A 131 6.01 -24.19 22.75
N THR A 132 4.70 -24.46 22.68
CA THR A 132 3.67 -23.45 22.98
C THR A 132 3.66 -23.08 24.48
N ILE A 133 3.81 -24.06 25.38
CA ILE A 133 3.92 -23.79 26.83
C ILE A 133 5.15 -22.93 27.12
N ASN A 134 6.29 -23.24 26.51
CA ASN A 134 7.52 -22.48 26.70
C ASN A 134 7.41 -21.03 26.19
N GLU A 135 6.72 -20.78 25.07
CA GLU A 135 6.42 -19.42 24.60
C GLU A 135 5.55 -18.65 25.60
N LEU A 136 4.49 -19.27 26.12
CA LEU A 136 3.61 -18.66 27.14
C LEU A 136 4.37 -18.36 28.43
N ASP A 137 5.27 -19.24 28.86
CA ASP A 137 6.14 -19.00 30.01
C ASP A 137 7.07 -17.79 29.78
N GLN A 138 7.60 -17.61 28.56
CA GLN A 138 8.39 -16.44 28.20
C GLN A 138 7.57 -15.14 28.19
N GLN A 139 6.32 -15.19 27.74
CA GLN A 139 5.39 -14.06 27.82
C GLN A 139 5.09 -13.68 29.28
N ILE A 140 4.72 -14.66 30.12
CA ILE A 140 4.46 -14.46 31.55
C ILE A 140 5.69 -13.89 32.27
N ALA A 141 6.89 -14.33 31.87
CA ALA A 141 8.15 -13.81 32.40
C ALA A 141 8.53 -12.41 31.86
N GLY A 142 7.81 -11.88 30.87
CA GLY A 142 8.13 -10.60 30.21
C GLY A 142 9.39 -10.64 29.34
N THR A 143 9.86 -11.84 28.95
CA THR A 143 11.04 -12.01 28.09
C THR A 143 10.70 -11.74 26.62
N ILE A 144 9.45 -12.02 26.24
CA ILE A 144 8.87 -11.66 24.95
C ILE A 144 7.48 -11.04 25.18
N VAL A 145 7.02 -10.23 24.23
CA VAL A 145 5.69 -9.62 24.22
C VAL A 145 5.12 -9.78 22.82
N LEU A 146 4.08 -10.60 22.69
CA LEU A 146 3.43 -10.87 21.40
C LEU A 146 2.19 -9.96 21.23
N GLN A 147 2.10 -9.30 20.08
CA GLN A 147 0.95 -8.45 19.76
C GLN A 147 -0.28 -9.29 19.38
N ALA A 148 -1.46 -8.86 19.84
CA ALA A 148 -2.74 -9.48 19.48
C ALA A 148 -3.03 -9.34 17.97
N PRO A 149 -3.35 -10.43 17.26
CA PRO A 149 -3.84 -10.36 15.90
C PRO A 149 -5.28 -9.80 15.85
N PRO A 150 -5.72 -9.25 14.71
CA PRO A 150 -7.11 -8.91 14.49
C PRO A 150 -8.05 -10.12 14.58
N ASP A 151 -9.24 -9.93 15.15
CA ASP A 151 -10.29 -10.95 15.20
C ASP A 151 -11.17 -10.88 13.95
N PHE A 152 -10.97 -11.82 13.03
CA PHE A 152 -11.72 -11.89 11.77
C PHE A 152 -13.19 -12.31 11.96
N SER A 153 -13.62 -12.75 13.14
CA SER A 153 -15.04 -13.07 13.39
C SER A 153 -15.91 -11.83 13.56
N VAL A 154 -15.30 -10.67 13.75
CA VAL A 154 -15.96 -9.38 13.90
C VAL A 154 -15.32 -8.34 12.98
N GLY A 155 -15.95 -7.18 12.86
CA GLY A 155 -15.46 -6.09 12.02
C GLY A 155 -15.86 -6.20 10.55
N THR A 156 -15.42 -5.23 9.75
CA THR A 156 -15.72 -5.13 8.32
C THR A 156 -14.44 -5.20 7.50
N MET A 157 -14.33 -6.22 6.66
CA MET A 157 -13.24 -6.36 5.69
C MET A 157 -13.50 -5.48 4.46
N VAL A 158 -12.49 -4.73 4.02
CA VAL A 158 -12.53 -3.96 2.77
C VAL A 158 -11.21 -4.08 2.02
N MET A 159 -11.24 -3.97 0.69
CA MET A 159 -10.02 -3.76 -0.11
C MET A 159 -9.74 -2.25 -0.16
N ASN A 160 -8.53 -1.83 0.22
CA ASN A 160 -8.07 -0.46 0.14
C ASN A 160 -6.73 -0.39 -0.61
N GLY A 161 -6.76 0.12 -1.84
CA GLY A 161 -5.60 0.08 -2.73
C GLY A 161 -5.16 -1.35 -3.02
N SER A 162 -3.95 -1.72 -2.60
CA SER A 162 -3.35 -3.04 -2.83
C SER A 162 -3.38 -3.97 -1.61
N HIS A 163 -4.11 -3.62 -0.55
CA HIS A 163 -4.18 -4.38 0.71
C HIS A 163 -5.63 -4.52 1.22
N TYR A 164 -5.88 -5.59 1.97
CA TYR A 164 -7.11 -5.72 2.75
C TYR A 164 -6.98 -4.99 4.09
N GLU A 165 -8.08 -4.42 4.56
CA GLU A 165 -8.20 -3.80 5.88
C GLU A 165 -9.39 -4.39 6.63
N LEU A 166 -9.20 -4.71 7.90
CA LEU A 166 -10.24 -5.07 8.85
C LEU A 166 -10.35 -3.94 9.89
N ASP A 167 -11.45 -3.20 9.85
CA ASP A 167 -11.69 -1.99 10.68
C ASP A 167 -10.51 -0.98 10.65
N GLY A 168 -9.90 -0.81 9.47
CA GLY A 168 -8.77 0.11 9.25
C GLY A 168 -7.39 -0.47 9.56
N GLN A 169 -7.28 -1.69 10.10
CA GLN A 169 -6.01 -2.40 10.24
C GLN A 169 -5.72 -3.23 9.00
N ARG A 170 -4.56 -3.02 8.37
CA ARG A 170 -4.14 -3.81 7.21
C ARG A 170 -3.90 -5.27 7.60
N VAL A 171 -4.33 -6.19 6.74
CA VAL A 171 -4.26 -7.64 6.96
C VAL A 171 -3.99 -8.39 5.66
N ILE A 172 -3.46 -9.60 5.79
CA ILE A 172 -3.32 -10.62 4.75
C ILE A 172 -4.23 -11.78 5.17
N PRO A 173 -5.48 -11.84 4.69
CA PRO A 173 -6.35 -12.98 4.94
C PRO A 173 -5.76 -14.25 4.32
N GLY A 174 -5.87 -15.36 5.05
CA GLY A 174 -5.42 -16.66 4.59
C GLY A 174 -6.32 -17.79 5.08
N LYS A 175 -6.21 -18.97 4.44
CA LYS A 175 -6.76 -20.25 4.93
C LYS A 175 -6.11 -21.44 4.22
N TYR A 176 -6.51 -22.66 4.57
CA TYR A 176 -6.26 -23.84 3.76
C TYR A 176 -7.37 -24.12 2.73
N PHE A 177 -6.98 -24.74 1.62
CA PHE A 177 -7.91 -25.30 0.64
C PHE A 177 -8.65 -26.49 1.27
N TRP A 178 -9.99 -26.52 1.15
CA TRP A 178 -10.89 -27.51 1.78
C TRP A 178 -10.90 -27.55 3.33
N GLN A 179 -10.46 -26.47 3.98
CA GLN A 179 -10.56 -26.29 5.42
C GLN A 179 -12.00 -26.48 5.94
N PRO A 180 -12.20 -27.15 7.10
CA PRO A 180 -13.47 -27.15 7.82
C PRO A 180 -13.94 -25.73 8.22
N GLU A 181 -15.25 -25.53 8.28
CA GLU A 181 -15.86 -24.20 8.56
C GLU A 181 -16.39 -24.08 10.00
N ASP A 182 -15.95 -24.93 10.94
CA ASP A 182 -16.29 -24.75 12.35
C ASP A 182 -15.54 -23.53 12.95
N GLU A 183 -16.14 -22.93 13.98
CA GLU A 183 -15.67 -21.66 14.54
C GLU A 183 -14.25 -21.72 15.10
N ALA A 184 -13.82 -22.84 15.69
CA ALA A 184 -12.47 -22.96 16.25
C ALA A 184 -11.42 -23.04 15.13
N THR A 185 -11.70 -23.80 14.07
CA THR A 185 -10.85 -23.89 12.89
C THR A 185 -10.75 -22.55 12.15
N LEU A 186 -11.87 -21.85 11.99
CA LEU A 186 -11.93 -20.52 11.39
C LEU A 186 -11.11 -19.48 12.18
N GLN A 187 -11.12 -19.53 13.52
CA GLN A 187 -10.27 -18.67 14.35
C GLN A 187 -8.78 -19.01 14.27
N ALA A 188 -8.44 -20.29 14.11
CA ALA A 188 -7.06 -20.77 14.11
C ALA A 188 -6.34 -20.50 12.77
N PHE A 189 -7.01 -20.74 11.65
CA PHE A 189 -6.36 -20.78 10.33
C PHE A 189 -6.88 -19.73 9.34
N GLY A 190 -7.91 -18.98 9.73
CA GLY A 190 -8.46 -17.86 8.98
C GLY A 190 -9.81 -18.14 8.33
N ARG A 191 -10.43 -17.05 7.84
CA ARG A 191 -11.86 -16.97 7.50
C ARG A 191 -12.14 -16.64 6.04
N MET A 192 -11.24 -16.90 5.11
CA MET A 192 -11.59 -16.72 3.70
C MET A 192 -12.77 -17.63 3.32
N GLY A 193 -13.71 -17.10 2.52
CA GLY A 193 -14.82 -17.88 1.98
C GLY A 193 -14.45 -18.62 0.70
N GLY A 194 -15.35 -19.41 0.15
CA GLY A 194 -15.18 -20.05 -1.15
C GLY A 194 -16.47 -20.59 -1.75
N THR A 195 -16.60 -20.53 -3.08
CA THR A 195 -17.64 -21.24 -3.83
C THR A 195 -17.12 -21.66 -5.22
N TYR A 196 -17.80 -22.64 -5.83
CA TYR A 196 -17.41 -23.23 -7.10
C TYR A 196 -18.60 -23.39 -8.05
N TYR A 197 -18.39 -23.05 -9.32
CA TYR A 197 -19.37 -23.24 -10.39
C TYR A 197 -18.68 -23.58 -11.71
N GLY A 198 -19.44 -24.10 -12.68
CA GLY A 198 -18.93 -24.43 -14.02
C GLY A 198 -19.97 -25.19 -14.83
N ILE A 199 -19.68 -25.49 -16.10
CA ILE A 199 -20.68 -26.08 -17.01
C ILE A 199 -21.23 -27.40 -16.44
N GLN A 200 -20.35 -28.35 -16.14
CA GLN A 200 -20.75 -29.68 -15.69
C GLN A 200 -21.48 -29.71 -14.32
N PRO A 201 -21.02 -29.01 -13.26
CA PRO A 201 -21.74 -29.00 -11.98
C PRO A 201 -23.04 -28.19 -12.00
N SER A 202 -23.24 -27.30 -12.97
CA SER A 202 -24.28 -26.27 -12.88
C SER A 202 -25.33 -26.25 -13.98
N MET A 203 -25.16 -26.98 -15.07
CA MET A 203 -26.13 -27.02 -16.18
C MET A 203 -26.79 -28.40 -16.33
N ASP A 204 -27.91 -28.49 -17.05
CA ASP A 204 -28.53 -29.77 -17.44
C ASP A 204 -28.71 -29.92 -18.96
N SER A 205 -28.56 -28.82 -19.69
CA SER A 205 -28.61 -28.70 -21.14
C SER A 205 -27.86 -27.46 -21.61
N ALA A 206 -27.71 -27.25 -22.92
CA ALA A 206 -27.00 -26.11 -23.50
C ALA A 206 -27.57 -24.73 -23.15
N THR A 207 -28.80 -24.66 -22.61
CA THR A 207 -29.54 -23.41 -22.40
C THR A 207 -30.18 -23.32 -21.02
N THR A 208 -29.84 -24.21 -20.08
CA THR A 208 -30.54 -24.26 -18.78
C THR A 208 -29.58 -24.63 -17.65
N VAL A 209 -29.62 -23.81 -16.60
CA VAL A 209 -28.92 -24.02 -15.33
C VAL A 209 -29.79 -24.84 -14.37
N VAL A 210 -29.14 -25.59 -13.47
CA VAL A 210 -29.81 -26.39 -12.46
C VAL A 210 -30.30 -25.47 -11.33
N GLU A 211 -31.62 -25.32 -11.17
CA GLU A 211 -32.22 -24.46 -10.14
C GLU A 211 -31.73 -24.78 -8.71
N GLY A 212 -31.53 -26.07 -8.41
CA GLY A 212 -30.97 -26.50 -7.13
C GLY A 212 -29.54 -25.99 -6.88
N GLN A 213 -28.74 -25.84 -7.94
CA GLN A 213 -27.37 -25.30 -7.84
C GLN A 213 -27.39 -23.79 -7.59
N VAL A 214 -28.27 -23.05 -8.27
CA VAL A 214 -28.49 -21.62 -8.03
C VAL A 214 -28.85 -21.40 -6.56
N ASN A 215 -29.86 -22.10 -6.06
CA ASN A 215 -30.28 -22.02 -4.66
C ASN A 215 -29.17 -22.43 -3.67
N GLY A 216 -28.40 -23.48 -3.99
CA GLY A 216 -27.31 -23.96 -3.17
C GLY A 216 -26.20 -22.93 -3.00
N ILE A 217 -25.74 -22.33 -4.11
CA ILE A 217 -24.70 -21.28 -4.09
C ILE A 217 -25.21 -20.05 -3.35
N THR A 218 -26.43 -19.57 -3.64
CA THR A 218 -27.01 -18.40 -2.96
C THR A 218 -27.05 -18.60 -1.45
N ASN A 219 -27.52 -19.75 -0.98
CA ASN A 219 -27.60 -20.04 0.45
C ASN A 219 -26.22 -20.18 1.11
N SER A 220 -25.25 -20.81 0.42
CA SER A 220 -23.88 -20.94 0.93
C SER A 220 -23.21 -19.58 1.07
N MET A 221 -23.28 -18.73 0.03
CA MET A 221 -22.72 -17.38 0.06
C MET A 221 -23.35 -16.51 1.15
N ALA A 222 -24.67 -16.60 1.32
CA ALA A 222 -25.37 -15.89 2.40
C ALA A 222 -24.90 -16.37 3.79
N SER A 223 -24.68 -17.67 3.97
CA SER A 223 -24.15 -18.23 5.22
C SER A 223 -22.72 -17.76 5.51
N GLN A 224 -21.84 -17.79 4.50
CA GLN A 224 -20.45 -17.32 4.61
C GLN A 224 -20.40 -15.84 5.00
N ARG A 225 -21.23 -15.01 4.36
CA ARG A 225 -21.39 -13.58 4.71
C ARG A 225 -21.84 -13.39 6.16
N LEU A 226 -22.80 -14.17 6.64
CA LEU A 226 -23.29 -14.09 8.03
C LEU A 226 -22.24 -14.54 9.06
N ASN A 227 -21.25 -15.33 8.63
CA ASN A 227 -20.15 -15.82 9.47
C ASN A 227 -18.85 -15.00 9.30
N ASN A 228 -18.94 -13.80 8.71
CA ASN A 228 -17.79 -12.92 8.41
C ASN A 228 -16.67 -13.60 7.63
N GLN A 229 -17.02 -14.52 6.72
CA GLN A 229 -16.03 -15.12 5.84
C GLN A 229 -15.71 -14.19 4.66
N ALA A 230 -14.52 -13.59 4.67
CA ALA A 230 -14.07 -12.66 3.64
C ALA A 230 -12.51 -12.63 3.53
N PRO A 231 -11.96 -12.34 2.34
CA PRO A 231 -12.65 -12.33 1.05
C PRO A 231 -13.15 -13.71 0.63
N VAL A 232 -14.15 -13.75 -0.24
CA VAL A 232 -14.68 -15.00 -0.81
C VAL A 232 -14.07 -15.28 -2.18
N GLU A 233 -13.50 -16.48 -2.35
CA GLU A 233 -13.08 -16.97 -3.66
C GLU A 233 -14.28 -17.52 -4.44
N VAL A 234 -14.57 -16.98 -5.62
CA VAL A 234 -15.62 -17.48 -6.52
C VAL A 234 -14.96 -18.15 -7.72
N PHE A 235 -14.86 -19.49 -7.71
CA PHE A 235 -14.07 -20.24 -8.68
C PHE A 235 -14.93 -20.75 -9.85
N LEU A 236 -14.62 -20.26 -11.06
CA LEU A 236 -15.10 -20.78 -12.34
C LEU A 236 -14.27 -21.99 -12.82
N GLY A 237 -14.84 -23.18 -12.71
CA GLY A 237 -14.26 -24.43 -13.16
C GLY A 237 -14.43 -24.73 -14.64
N HIS A 238 -13.42 -25.37 -15.24
CA HIS A 238 -13.40 -25.75 -16.66
C HIS A 238 -13.14 -27.25 -16.91
N VAL A 239 -13.08 -28.04 -15.83
CA VAL A 239 -12.90 -29.49 -15.88
C VAL A 239 -14.24 -30.18 -16.05
N MET A 240 -14.34 -31.03 -17.07
CA MET A 240 -15.57 -31.76 -17.40
C MET A 240 -15.25 -33.25 -17.54
N ASN A 241 -15.31 -34.03 -16.46
CA ASN A 241 -14.88 -35.43 -16.42
C ASN A 241 -15.96 -36.46 -16.76
N ASN A 242 -17.25 -36.11 -16.65
CA ASN A 242 -18.34 -37.08 -16.82
C ASN A 242 -18.66 -37.31 -18.30
N GLN A 243 -18.20 -38.44 -18.85
CA GLN A 243 -18.39 -38.79 -20.27
C GLN A 243 -19.84 -38.96 -20.70
N SER A 244 -20.75 -39.23 -19.75
CA SER A 244 -22.19 -39.41 -20.02
C SER A 244 -22.99 -38.11 -19.93
N TYR A 245 -22.32 -36.98 -19.67
CA TYR A 245 -22.97 -35.69 -19.50
C TYR A 245 -23.38 -35.08 -20.85
N TRP A 246 -24.52 -34.37 -20.90
CA TRP A 246 -25.18 -33.92 -22.14
C TRP A 246 -24.20 -33.22 -23.10
N SER A 247 -23.33 -32.35 -22.58
CA SER A 247 -22.41 -31.58 -23.41
C SER A 247 -21.43 -32.47 -24.16
N ARG A 248 -20.98 -33.58 -23.56
CA ARG A 248 -20.06 -34.53 -24.21
C ARG A 248 -20.77 -35.48 -25.16
N VAL A 249 -22.03 -35.82 -24.86
CA VAL A 249 -22.84 -36.76 -25.66
C VAL A 249 -23.39 -36.06 -26.91
N ASP A 250 -23.96 -34.88 -26.73
CA ASP A 250 -24.67 -34.14 -27.78
C ASP A 250 -23.69 -33.28 -28.61
N HIS A 251 -22.56 -32.88 -28.02
CA HIS A 251 -21.55 -32.01 -28.67
C HIS A 251 -20.12 -32.55 -28.53
N PRO A 252 -19.83 -33.80 -28.98
CA PRO A 252 -18.50 -34.39 -28.89
C PRO A 252 -17.43 -33.57 -29.63
N GLU A 253 -17.81 -32.76 -30.62
CA GLU A 253 -16.93 -31.86 -31.37
C GLU A 253 -16.19 -30.86 -30.46
N VAL A 254 -16.82 -30.38 -29.38
CA VAL A 254 -16.24 -29.40 -28.44
C VAL A 254 -15.08 -30.00 -27.63
N PHE A 255 -15.05 -31.32 -27.50
CA PHE A 255 -14.08 -32.04 -26.66
C PHE A 255 -13.10 -32.90 -27.47
N SER A 256 -13.37 -33.08 -28.77
CA SER A 256 -12.57 -33.91 -29.68
C SER A 256 -11.17 -33.37 -29.93
N SER A 257 -11.01 -32.04 -29.83
CA SER A 257 -9.75 -31.34 -30.02
C SER A 257 -9.69 -30.09 -29.14
N GLY A 258 -8.51 -29.44 -29.02
CA GLY A 258 -8.36 -28.13 -28.37
C GLY A 258 -8.35 -28.14 -26.83
N GLY A 259 -8.94 -29.15 -26.18
CA GLY A 259 -8.91 -29.28 -24.71
C GLY A 259 -7.49 -29.51 -24.14
N ARG A 260 -7.30 -29.14 -22.87
CA ARG A 260 -6.05 -29.18 -22.08
C ARG A 260 -6.30 -29.76 -20.68
N VAL A 261 -5.31 -29.71 -19.79
CA VAL A 261 -5.36 -30.32 -18.44
C VAL A 261 -6.49 -29.75 -17.60
N PHE A 262 -6.55 -28.43 -17.42
CA PHE A 262 -7.58 -27.78 -16.60
C PHE A 262 -8.72 -27.15 -17.41
N THR A 263 -8.63 -27.15 -18.75
CA THR A 263 -9.68 -26.64 -19.65
C THR A 263 -10.08 -27.75 -20.62
N HIS A 264 -11.15 -28.49 -20.30
CA HIS A 264 -11.45 -29.76 -20.99
C HIS A 264 -12.07 -29.62 -22.39
N TYR A 265 -12.49 -28.42 -22.77
CA TYR A 265 -13.13 -28.09 -24.04
C TYR A 265 -12.23 -27.21 -24.91
N ASP A 266 -12.56 -27.11 -26.20
CA ASP A 266 -11.95 -26.14 -27.11
C ASP A 266 -12.43 -24.71 -26.82
N ILE A 267 -11.50 -23.81 -26.47
CA ILE A 267 -11.77 -22.39 -26.19
C ILE A 267 -12.13 -21.59 -27.45
N ASP A 268 -11.78 -22.10 -28.64
CA ASP A 268 -12.07 -21.46 -29.92
C ASP A 268 -13.40 -21.95 -30.53
N ASN A 269 -14.06 -22.95 -29.93
CA ASN A 269 -15.37 -23.42 -30.37
C ASN A 269 -16.48 -22.45 -29.92
N PRO A 270 -17.35 -21.96 -30.83
CA PRO A 270 -18.43 -21.03 -30.47
C PRO A 270 -19.43 -21.54 -29.42
N LEU A 271 -19.66 -22.84 -29.34
CA LEU A 271 -20.57 -23.43 -28.34
C LEU A 271 -20.07 -23.22 -26.91
N THR A 272 -18.76 -23.28 -26.70
CA THR A 272 -18.12 -23.02 -25.41
C THR A 272 -18.51 -21.65 -24.86
N ARG A 273 -18.38 -20.61 -25.69
CA ARG A 273 -18.76 -19.24 -25.32
C ARG A 273 -20.26 -19.14 -25.04
N SER A 274 -21.10 -19.79 -25.86
CA SER A 274 -22.55 -19.83 -25.64
C SER A 274 -22.92 -20.44 -24.28
N TRP A 275 -22.29 -21.55 -23.87
CA TRP A 275 -22.60 -22.19 -22.59
C TRP A 275 -22.11 -21.37 -21.40
N LEU A 276 -20.95 -20.71 -21.52
CA LEU A 276 -20.40 -19.87 -20.46
C LEU A 276 -21.22 -18.58 -20.29
N THR A 277 -21.75 -18.01 -21.38
CA THR A 277 -22.72 -16.91 -21.30
C THR A 277 -23.97 -17.31 -20.51
N VAL A 278 -24.53 -18.50 -20.74
CA VAL A 278 -25.67 -18.99 -19.94
C VAL A 278 -25.32 -19.12 -18.45
N LEU A 279 -24.10 -19.55 -18.11
CA LEU A 279 -23.67 -19.59 -16.71
C LEU A 279 -23.56 -18.20 -16.08
N PHE A 280 -23.04 -17.21 -16.82
CA PHE A 280 -22.94 -15.85 -16.33
C PHE A 280 -24.33 -15.25 -16.09
N ASP A 281 -25.21 -15.34 -17.09
CA ASP A 281 -26.54 -14.73 -17.07
C ASP A 281 -27.49 -15.44 -16.08
N ASP A 282 -27.57 -16.78 -16.14
CA ASP A 282 -28.63 -17.52 -15.44
C ASP A 282 -28.19 -18.07 -14.07
N LEU A 283 -26.88 -18.16 -13.78
CA LEU A 283 -26.38 -18.65 -12.49
C LEU A 283 -25.61 -17.59 -11.71
N LEU A 284 -24.66 -16.89 -12.33
CA LEU A 284 -23.79 -15.97 -11.59
C LEU A 284 -24.56 -14.71 -11.14
N GLU A 285 -25.31 -14.08 -12.05
CA GLU A 285 -26.12 -12.89 -11.76
C GLU A 285 -27.05 -13.09 -10.53
N PRO A 286 -27.89 -14.16 -10.45
CA PRO A 286 -28.78 -14.33 -9.30
C PRO A 286 -28.06 -14.74 -8.00
N THR A 287 -26.85 -15.32 -8.07
CA THR A 287 -26.12 -15.78 -6.87
C THR A 287 -25.24 -14.69 -6.25
N MET A 288 -24.78 -13.72 -7.04
CA MET A 288 -23.92 -12.63 -6.56
C MET A 288 -24.71 -11.43 -5.99
N GLY A 289 -26.03 -11.37 -6.22
CA GLY A 289 -26.90 -10.32 -5.70
C GLY A 289 -27.07 -10.31 -4.16
N PRO A 290 -27.89 -9.38 -3.62
CA PRO A 290 -28.06 -9.16 -2.17
C PRO A 290 -28.50 -10.38 -1.35
N SER A 291 -29.21 -11.33 -1.98
CA SER A 291 -29.67 -12.56 -1.32
C SER A 291 -28.58 -13.63 -1.20
N GLY A 292 -27.51 -13.53 -1.98
CA GLY A 292 -26.35 -14.42 -1.92
C GLY A 292 -25.14 -13.68 -1.35
N ALA A 293 -24.20 -13.32 -2.22
CA ALA A 293 -22.94 -12.69 -1.83
C ALA A 293 -23.13 -11.28 -1.22
N GLY A 294 -24.08 -10.49 -1.71
CA GLY A 294 -24.27 -9.10 -1.26
C GLY A 294 -22.99 -8.28 -1.39
N ASP A 295 -22.63 -7.54 -0.34
CA ASP A 295 -21.47 -6.64 -0.33
C ASP A 295 -20.19 -7.31 0.22
N VAL A 296 -20.18 -8.63 0.44
CA VAL A 296 -18.98 -9.31 0.94
C VAL A 296 -17.82 -9.15 -0.05
N PRO A 297 -16.62 -8.73 0.39
CA PRO A 297 -15.45 -8.71 -0.47
C PRO A 297 -15.23 -10.09 -1.08
N ARG A 298 -14.99 -10.13 -2.39
CA ARG A 298 -14.84 -11.38 -3.15
C ARG A 298 -13.92 -11.18 -4.34
N VAL A 299 -13.44 -12.28 -4.89
CA VAL A 299 -12.67 -12.32 -6.13
C VAL A 299 -13.10 -13.49 -6.98
N HIS A 300 -13.27 -13.27 -8.28
CA HIS A 300 -13.62 -14.31 -9.24
C HIS A 300 -12.35 -14.93 -9.83
N LEU A 301 -12.06 -16.17 -9.46
CA LEU A 301 -11.02 -16.98 -10.08
C LEU A 301 -11.55 -17.51 -11.42
N LEU A 302 -11.09 -16.91 -12.51
CA LEU A 302 -11.59 -17.18 -13.85
C LEU A 302 -11.13 -18.54 -14.37
N THR A 303 -9.88 -18.94 -14.07
CA THR A 303 -9.29 -20.20 -14.55
C THR A 303 -8.23 -20.73 -13.57
N ASN A 304 -8.15 -22.05 -13.42
CA ASN A 304 -7.09 -22.73 -12.65
C ASN A 304 -5.92 -23.15 -13.55
N GLU A 305 -4.72 -22.64 -13.26
CA GLU A 305 -3.46 -22.99 -13.96
C GLU A 305 -3.62 -23.15 -15.48
N PRO A 306 -4.14 -22.13 -16.20
CA PRO A 306 -4.39 -22.25 -17.62
C PRO A 306 -3.09 -22.50 -18.37
N ARG A 307 -3.10 -23.47 -19.30
CA ARG A 307 -1.97 -23.75 -20.18
C ARG A 307 -2.42 -24.46 -21.45
N PHE A 308 -1.92 -23.98 -22.57
CA PHE A 308 -2.27 -24.42 -23.92
C PHE A 308 -1.04 -24.71 -24.77
N PRO A 309 -0.17 -25.66 -24.38
CA PRO A 309 1.05 -25.95 -25.14
C PRO A 309 0.76 -26.25 -26.62
N ILE A 310 1.70 -25.82 -27.47
CA ILE A 310 1.73 -26.08 -28.91
C ILE A 310 3.00 -26.82 -29.35
N ARG A 311 3.95 -27.11 -28.44
CA ARG A 311 5.14 -27.90 -28.74
C ARG A 311 4.80 -29.36 -29.00
N TYR A 312 5.36 -29.91 -30.08
CA TYR A 312 5.23 -31.32 -30.43
C TYR A 312 5.71 -32.23 -29.31
N GLY A 313 4.91 -33.23 -28.96
CA GLY A 313 5.23 -34.21 -27.92
C GLY A 313 4.98 -33.74 -26.48
N ASP A 314 4.49 -32.53 -26.24
CA ASP A 314 4.05 -32.11 -24.90
C ASP A 314 2.79 -32.89 -24.49
N GLY A 315 2.85 -33.60 -23.37
CA GLY A 315 1.75 -34.43 -22.84
C GLY A 315 0.44 -33.66 -22.61
N ASP A 316 0.53 -32.37 -22.30
CA ASP A 316 -0.63 -31.50 -22.04
C ASP A 316 -1.31 -31.06 -23.35
N ALA A 317 -0.64 -31.19 -24.51
CA ALA A 317 -1.19 -30.96 -25.84
C ALA A 317 -1.99 -32.17 -26.39
N ARG A 318 -2.40 -33.09 -25.52
CA ARG A 318 -3.04 -34.39 -25.82
C ARG A 318 -4.20 -34.38 -26.82
N ASN A 319 -4.94 -33.28 -26.93
CA ASN A 319 -6.10 -33.17 -27.81
C ASN A 319 -5.82 -32.34 -29.08
N ASN A 320 -4.56 -32.08 -29.42
CA ASN A 320 -4.17 -31.22 -30.55
C ASN A 320 -4.89 -29.84 -30.51
N VAL A 321 -4.95 -29.16 -31.65
CA VAL A 321 -5.76 -27.96 -31.86
C VAL A 321 -6.93 -28.27 -32.78
N SER A 322 -7.99 -27.47 -32.72
CA SER A 322 -9.21 -27.71 -33.51
C SER A 322 -9.16 -27.03 -34.88
N SER A 323 -10.12 -27.37 -35.74
CA SER A 323 -10.34 -26.62 -37.00
C SER A 323 -10.69 -25.16 -36.77
N PHE A 324 -11.31 -24.82 -35.63
CA PHE A 324 -11.57 -23.43 -35.24
C PHE A 324 -10.26 -22.70 -34.93
N THR A 325 -9.35 -23.33 -34.17
CA THR A 325 -8.02 -22.78 -33.90
C THR A 325 -7.23 -22.56 -35.20
N TYR A 326 -7.23 -23.51 -36.14
CA TYR A 326 -6.55 -23.34 -37.43
C TYR A 326 -7.12 -22.20 -38.28
N ALA A 327 -8.46 -22.03 -38.28
CA ALA A 327 -9.11 -20.91 -38.98
C ALA A 327 -8.76 -19.56 -38.35
N LYS A 328 -8.70 -19.51 -37.01
CA LYS A 328 -8.27 -18.32 -36.25
C LYS A 328 -6.80 -18.00 -36.54
N PHE A 329 -5.94 -19.00 -36.62
CA PHE A 329 -4.52 -18.80 -36.96
C PHE A 329 -4.32 -18.32 -38.40
N ALA A 330 -5.07 -18.85 -39.37
CA ALA A 330 -5.03 -18.36 -40.75
C ALA A 330 -5.41 -16.87 -40.84
N THR A 331 -6.44 -16.47 -40.10
CA THR A 331 -6.87 -15.06 -40.00
C THR A 331 -5.80 -14.19 -39.32
N TRP A 332 -5.18 -14.70 -38.26
CA TRP A 332 -4.08 -14.02 -37.57
C TRP A 332 -2.88 -13.81 -38.50
N LEU A 333 -2.46 -14.84 -39.25
CA LEU A 333 -1.38 -14.75 -40.23
C LEU A 333 -1.68 -13.75 -41.34
N GLU A 334 -2.92 -13.72 -41.84
CA GLU A 334 -3.36 -12.73 -42.82
C GLU A 334 -3.23 -11.29 -42.27
N ALA A 335 -3.62 -11.08 -41.01
CA ALA A 335 -3.48 -9.78 -40.35
C ALA A 335 -2.01 -9.38 -40.18
N GLN A 336 -1.13 -10.30 -39.77
CA GLN A 336 0.29 -10.01 -39.54
C GLN A 336 1.06 -9.70 -40.83
N TYR A 337 0.84 -10.48 -41.89
CA TYR A 337 1.65 -10.38 -43.11
C TYR A 337 0.99 -9.56 -44.22
N THR A 338 -0.31 -9.30 -44.12
CA THR A 338 -1.17 -8.63 -45.10
C THR A 338 -1.29 -9.37 -46.45
N THR A 339 -0.23 -10.01 -46.94
CA THR A 339 -0.21 -10.80 -48.19
C THR A 339 0.55 -12.10 -47.99
N LEU A 340 0.13 -13.14 -48.71
CA LEU A 340 0.78 -14.45 -48.68
C LEU A 340 2.23 -14.42 -49.16
N ALA A 341 2.56 -13.50 -50.07
CA ALA A 341 3.93 -13.32 -50.56
C ALA A 341 4.88 -12.86 -49.45
N ASN A 342 4.42 -11.98 -48.56
CA ASN A 342 5.20 -11.53 -47.41
C ASN A 342 5.43 -12.66 -46.41
N LEU A 343 4.38 -13.43 -46.09
CA LEU A 343 4.51 -14.60 -45.22
C LEU A 343 5.51 -15.60 -45.80
N ASN A 344 5.34 -16.00 -47.06
CA ASN A 344 6.22 -16.96 -47.72
C ASN A 344 7.68 -16.46 -47.76
N ALA A 345 7.90 -15.16 -47.96
CA ALA A 345 9.23 -14.57 -47.93
C ALA A 345 9.89 -14.65 -46.54
N VAL A 346 9.12 -14.42 -45.47
CA VAL A 346 9.62 -14.51 -44.09
C VAL A 346 9.81 -15.98 -43.67
N TYR A 347 8.87 -16.86 -43.97
CA TYR A 347 8.92 -18.27 -43.60
C TYR A 347 9.95 -19.06 -44.43
N GLY A 348 10.32 -18.56 -45.62
CA GLY A 348 11.14 -19.30 -46.56
C GLY A 348 10.39 -20.44 -47.25
N GLU A 349 9.07 -20.30 -47.39
CA GLU A 349 8.14 -21.34 -47.83
C GLU A 349 7.34 -20.90 -49.08
N ASN A 350 6.49 -21.77 -49.61
CA ASN A 350 5.68 -21.50 -50.81
C ASN A 350 4.23 -21.97 -50.68
N TYR A 351 3.55 -21.59 -49.59
CA TYR A 351 2.13 -21.92 -49.40
C TYR A 351 1.25 -21.24 -50.46
N ALA A 352 0.15 -21.90 -50.82
CA ALA A 352 -0.85 -21.40 -51.77
C ALA A 352 -1.97 -20.58 -51.10
N SER A 353 -2.10 -20.64 -49.77
CA SER A 353 -3.04 -19.83 -48.98
C SER A 353 -2.62 -19.72 -47.51
N PHE A 354 -3.19 -18.75 -46.78
CA PHE A 354 -3.01 -18.65 -45.33
C PHE A 354 -3.58 -19.87 -44.58
N ALA A 355 -4.64 -20.50 -45.09
CA ALA A 355 -5.20 -21.73 -44.53
C ALA A 355 -4.27 -22.94 -44.67
N GLU A 356 -3.47 -23.00 -45.73
CA GLU A 356 -2.41 -24.00 -45.87
C GLU A 356 -1.28 -23.71 -44.89
N ALA A 357 -0.82 -22.46 -44.82
CA ALA A 357 0.24 -22.04 -43.91
C ALA A 357 -0.10 -22.32 -42.43
N SER A 358 -1.37 -22.15 -42.04
CA SER A 358 -1.82 -22.36 -40.65
C SER A 358 -1.83 -23.82 -40.20
N THR A 359 -1.74 -24.78 -41.12
CA THR A 359 -1.74 -26.22 -40.79
C THR A 359 -0.41 -26.90 -41.12
N ALA A 360 0.35 -26.39 -42.08
CA ALA A 360 1.52 -27.06 -42.65
C ALA A 360 2.62 -27.46 -41.66
N ASN A 361 2.78 -26.70 -40.57
CA ASN A 361 3.86 -26.91 -39.58
C ASN A 361 3.37 -27.51 -38.25
N TYR A 362 2.10 -27.89 -38.18
CA TYR A 362 1.54 -28.59 -37.02
C TYR A 362 1.45 -30.08 -37.33
N THR A 363 2.22 -30.89 -36.61
CA THR A 363 2.26 -32.35 -36.85
C THR A 363 1.16 -33.04 -36.05
N GLU A 364 0.14 -33.56 -36.73
CA GLU A 364 -0.91 -34.40 -36.15
C GLU A 364 -0.56 -35.89 -36.31
N SER A 365 0.32 -36.46 -35.48
CA SER A 365 0.66 -37.88 -35.63
C SER A 365 -0.25 -38.78 -34.79
N TYR A 366 -1.18 -39.45 -35.48
CA TYR A 366 -1.72 -40.74 -35.04
C TYR A 366 -0.68 -41.81 -35.40
N LEU A 367 -0.03 -42.39 -34.39
CA LEU A 367 0.96 -43.49 -34.47
C LEU A 367 2.34 -43.09 -35.01
N ASP A 368 3.16 -42.41 -34.20
CA ASP A 368 4.62 -42.53 -34.30
C ASP A 368 5.16 -43.32 -33.10
N THR A 369 6.00 -44.31 -33.38
CA THR A 369 6.61 -45.24 -32.41
C THR A 369 7.84 -44.67 -31.68
N VAL A 370 8.15 -43.38 -31.90
CA VAL A 370 9.42 -42.77 -31.48
C VAL A 370 9.30 -41.95 -30.19
N SER A 371 8.10 -41.53 -29.80
CA SER A 371 7.82 -40.80 -28.56
C SER A 371 6.98 -41.67 -27.62
N LYS A 372 7.30 -41.66 -26.31
CA LYS A 372 6.56 -42.42 -25.28
C LYS A 372 5.06 -42.12 -25.43
N PRO A 373 4.24 -43.07 -25.91
CA PRO A 373 2.85 -42.77 -26.14
C PRO A 373 2.16 -42.56 -24.79
N VAL A 374 1.33 -41.53 -24.68
CA VAL A 374 0.54 -41.27 -23.47
C VAL A 374 -0.68 -42.20 -23.51
N GLN A 375 -0.95 -42.88 -22.40
CA GLN A 375 -2.10 -43.76 -22.28
C GLN A 375 -3.36 -42.92 -22.04
N TYR A 376 -4.32 -43.01 -22.95
CA TYR A 376 -5.66 -42.45 -22.81
C TYR A 376 -6.69 -43.56 -22.53
N PRO A 377 -7.88 -43.23 -21.98
CA PRO A 377 -8.96 -44.19 -21.74
C PRO A 377 -9.40 -44.97 -22.99
N ASP A 378 -9.13 -44.45 -24.18
CA ASP A 378 -9.50 -45.02 -25.48
C ASP A 378 -8.28 -45.43 -26.35
N GLY A 379 -7.05 -45.37 -25.82
CA GLY A 379 -5.85 -45.85 -26.50
C GLY A 379 -4.61 -45.01 -26.26
N PHE A 380 -3.50 -45.39 -26.90
CA PHE A 380 -2.24 -44.66 -26.82
C PHE A 380 -2.15 -43.63 -27.96
N ARG A 381 -1.79 -42.37 -27.67
CA ARG A 381 -1.55 -41.35 -28.71
C ARG A 381 -0.25 -40.57 -28.44
N THR A 382 0.28 -39.96 -29.50
CA THR A 382 1.34 -38.97 -29.41
C THR A 382 0.70 -37.59 -29.57
N PRO A 383 0.88 -36.67 -28.61
CA PRO A 383 0.42 -35.28 -28.75
C PRO A 383 1.06 -34.62 -29.97
N GLY A 384 0.23 -34.07 -30.86
CA GLY A 384 0.69 -33.28 -32.00
C GLY A 384 1.10 -31.87 -31.58
N GLY A 385 1.79 -31.16 -32.48
CA GLY A 385 2.32 -29.83 -32.19
C GLY A 385 3.31 -29.33 -33.23
N VAL A 386 3.88 -28.16 -32.97
CA VAL A 386 4.96 -27.52 -33.71
C VAL A 386 6.30 -28.09 -33.22
N ASN A 387 7.16 -28.48 -34.16
CA ASN A 387 8.47 -29.05 -33.82
C ASN A 387 9.38 -27.99 -33.18
N SER A 388 9.96 -28.30 -32.02
CA SER A 388 10.86 -27.39 -31.30
C SER A 388 12.13 -27.03 -32.08
N ASN A 389 12.51 -27.80 -33.10
CA ASN A 389 13.61 -27.45 -34.01
C ASN A 389 13.36 -26.18 -34.84
N LEU A 390 12.11 -25.68 -34.87
CA LEU A 390 11.75 -24.42 -35.52
C LEU A 390 11.94 -23.20 -34.59
N ARG A 391 12.23 -23.43 -33.30
CA ARG A 391 12.59 -22.37 -32.35
C ARG A 391 13.84 -21.63 -32.82
N GLY A 392 13.86 -20.32 -32.62
CA GLY A 392 14.82 -19.39 -33.21
C GLY A 392 14.42 -18.88 -34.59
N GLY A 393 13.24 -19.23 -35.11
CA GLY A 393 12.73 -18.83 -36.42
C GLY A 393 11.30 -18.31 -36.41
N PRO A 394 10.78 -17.87 -37.57
CA PRO A 394 9.49 -17.18 -37.67
C PRO A 394 8.28 -18.07 -37.39
N ILE A 395 8.31 -19.34 -37.84
CA ILE A 395 7.17 -20.27 -37.68
C ILE A 395 6.88 -20.54 -36.20
N TRP A 396 7.92 -20.82 -35.41
CA TRP A 396 7.79 -21.06 -33.98
C TRP A 396 7.26 -19.82 -33.25
N TYR A 397 7.88 -18.67 -33.51
CA TYR A 397 7.49 -17.40 -32.91
C TYR A 397 6.02 -17.05 -33.15
N ASP A 398 5.58 -17.12 -34.41
CA ASP A 398 4.22 -16.77 -34.79
C ASP A 398 3.19 -17.73 -34.19
N TRP A 399 3.49 -19.03 -34.07
CA TRP A 399 2.62 -19.97 -33.35
C TRP A 399 2.52 -19.65 -31.86
N CYS A 400 3.63 -19.33 -31.19
CA CYS A 400 3.63 -18.93 -29.78
C CYS A 400 2.84 -17.64 -29.56
N ARG A 401 3.06 -16.61 -30.37
CA ARG A 401 2.33 -15.33 -30.30
C ARG A 401 0.84 -15.48 -30.61
N PHE A 402 0.47 -16.21 -31.67
CA PHE A 402 -0.93 -16.52 -31.94
C PHE A 402 -1.59 -17.26 -30.77
N ASN A 403 -0.88 -18.22 -30.17
CA ASN A 403 -1.40 -19.00 -29.05
C ASN A 403 -1.62 -18.14 -27.80
N MET A 404 -0.75 -17.16 -27.54
CA MET A 404 -0.98 -16.13 -26.54
C MET A 404 -2.20 -15.27 -26.87
N ASP A 405 -2.28 -14.73 -28.10
CA ASP A 405 -3.36 -13.83 -28.51
C ASP A 405 -4.76 -14.48 -28.45
N ARG A 406 -4.88 -15.76 -28.86
CA ARG A 406 -6.17 -16.46 -28.82
C ARG A 406 -6.62 -16.76 -27.38
N VAL A 407 -5.68 -16.96 -26.46
CA VAL A 407 -5.95 -17.19 -25.04
C VAL A 407 -6.26 -15.86 -24.34
N ASN A 408 -5.58 -14.78 -24.72
CA ASN A 408 -5.88 -13.41 -24.26
C ASN A 408 -7.32 -13.00 -24.61
N ASP A 409 -7.78 -13.32 -25.84
CA ASP A 409 -9.18 -13.14 -26.26
C ASP A 409 -10.15 -13.97 -25.41
N TRP A 410 -9.78 -15.21 -25.07
CA TRP A 410 -10.59 -16.07 -24.20
C TRP A 410 -10.69 -15.51 -22.76
N PHE A 411 -9.57 -15.11 -22.16
CA PHE A 411 -9.56 -14.49 -20.82
C PHE A 411 -10.34 -13.18 -20.79
N THR A 412 -10.24 -12.36 -21.83
CA THR A 412 -11.01 -11.12 -21.95
C THR A 412 -12.52 -11.42 -21.97
N PHE A 413 -12.95 -12.45 -22.70
CA PHE A 413 -14.34 -12.89 -22.68
C PHE A 413 -14.79 -13.34 -21.29
N LEU A 414 -13.97 -14.13 -20.59
CA LEU A 414 -14.29 -14.57 -19.23
C LEU A 414 -14.45 -13.39 -18.27
N LYS A 415 -13.48 -12.45 -18.27
CA LYS A 415 -13.54 -11.23 -17.44
C LYS A 415 -14.82 -10.44 -17.72
N ASN A 416 -15.09 -10.18 -19.00
CA ASN A 416 -16.26 -9.38 -19.40
C ASN A 416 -17.58 -10.07 -19.04
N GLY A 417 -17.66 -11.40 -19.21
CA GLY A 417 -18.85 -12.16 -18.85
C GLY A 417 -19.14 -12.12 -17.35
N VAL A 418 -18.12 -12.37 -16.53
CA VAL A 418 -18.22 -12.29 -15.06
C VAL A 418 -18.60 -10.88 -14.61
N GLN A 419 -17.94 -9.84 -15.10
CA GLN A 419 -18.21 -8.46 -14.70
C GLN A 419 -19.52 -7.91 -15.26
N SER A 420 -20.11 -8.54 -16.28
CA SER A 420 -21.47 -8.26 -16.71
C SER A 420 -22.50 -8.79 -15.70
N ALA A 421 -22.24 -9.96 -15.10
CA ALA A 421 -23.12 -10.60 -14.13
C ALA A 421 -22.92 -10.13 -12.68
N ASP A 422 -21.70 -9.69 -12.31
CA ASP A 422 -21.34 -9.12 -11.01
C ASP A 422 -20.55 -7.81 -11.22
N PRO A 423 -21.24 -6.69 -11.52
CA PRO A 423 -20.59 -5.43 -11.88
C PRO A 423 -19.61 -4.92 -10.82
N GLY A 424 -18.38 -4.63 -11.24
CA GLY A 424 -17.33 -4.11 -10.37
C GLY A 424 -16.60 -5.18 -9.55
N ALA A 425 -16.98 -6.46 -9.66
CA ALA A 425 -16.28 -7.52 -8.97
C ALA A 425 -14.88 -7.76 -9.56
N PRO A 426 -13.86 -7.92 -8.71
CA PRO A 426 -12.50 -8.12 -9.15
C PRO A 426 -12.31 -9.55 -9.67
N THR A 427 -11.48 -9.67 -10.71
CA THR A 427 -11.14 -10.94 -11.36
C THR A 427 -9.70 -11.33 -11.10
N ASN A 428 -9.43 -12.64 -11.13
CA ASN A 428 -8.12 -13.25 -11.02
C ASN A 428 -7.97 -14.40 -12.04
N ILE A 429 -6.75 -14.62 -12.50
CA ILE A 429 -6.32 -15.84 -13.18
C ILE A 429 -5.17 -16.40 -12.36
N LYS A 430 -5.31 -17.63 -11.88
CA LYS A 430 -4.26 -18.34 -11.15
C LYS A 430 -3.24 -18.86 -12.16
N ILE A 431 -2.23 -18.04 -12.44
CA ILE A 431 -1.08 -18.43 -13.29
C ILE A 431 -0.37 -19.60 -12.62
N TRP A 432 0.08 -20.58 -13.43
CA TRP A 432 0.85 -21.71 -12.92
C TRP A 432 2.25 -21.27 -12.47
N GLY A 433 2.51 -21.27 -11.16
CA GLY A 433 3.69 -20.72 -10.49
C GLY A 433 4.99 -21.38 -10.95
N GLU A 434 4.98 -22.69 -11.21
CA GLU A 434 6.15 -23.42 -11.74
C GLU A 434 6.51 -23.05 -13.18
N GLN A 435 5.61 -22.37 -13.90
CA GLN A 435 5.81 -22.01 -15.31
C GLN A 435 5.58 -20.51 -15.53
N GLY A 436 5.94 -19.67 -14.55
CA GLY A 436 5.98 -18.22 -14.70
C GLY A 436 7.11 -17.74 -15.63
N ILE A 437 7.44 -16.46 -15.57
CA ILE A 437 8.46 -15.85 -16.43
C ILE A 437 9.87 -16.43 -16.24
N HIS A 438 10.12 -17.11 -15.12
CA HIS A 438 11.39 -17.76 -14.79
C HIS A 438 11.53 -19.17 -15.35
N ALA A 439 10.54 -19.67 -16.10
CA ALA A 439 10.58 -20.98 -16.74
C ALA A 439 10.65 -20.87 -18.28
N SER A 440 11.15 -21.90 -18.96
CA SER A 440 11.32 -21.92 -20.43
C SER A 440 10.05 -22.28 -21.23
N GLY A 441 8.91 -22.45 -20.55
CA GLY A 441 7.62 -22.94 -21.06
C GLY A 441 6.76 -21.93 -21.84
N HIS A 442 7.36 -20.98 -22.55
CA HIS A 442 6.66 -19.86 -23.20
C HIS A 442 5.82 -20.22 -24.45
N ASP A 443 5.73 -21.50 -24.82
CA ASP A 443 4.82 -21.99 -25.87
C ASP A 443 3.42 -22.37 -25.35
N ARG A 444 3.16 -22.17 -24.06
CA ARG A 444 1.90 -22.55 -23.39
C ARG A 444 0.76 -21.54 -23.55
N GLY A 445 0.94 -20.48 -24.34
CA GLY A 445 -0.12 -19.53 -24.68
C GLY A 445 -0.50 -18.58 -23.55
N ILE A 446 0.38 -18.38 -22.57
CA ILE A 446 0.17 -17.42 -21.48
C ILE A 446 1.05 -16.20 -21.74
N ASP A 447 0.41 -15.04 -21.84
CA ASP A 447 1.06 -13.74 -21.92
C ASP A 447 1.02 -13.09 -20.52
N PHE A 448 2.12 -13.22 -19.77
CA PHE A 448 2.16 -12.84 -18.35
C PHE A 448 1.92 -11.34 -18.13
N GLU A 449 2.45 -10.47 -19.00
CA GLU A 449 2.21 -9.03 -18.89
C GLU A 449 0.75 -8.71 -19.19
N PHE A 450 0.19 -9.30 -20.26
CA PHE A 450 -1.22 -9.11 -20.60
C PHE A 450 -2.14 -9.59 -19.47
N VAL A 451 -1.92 -10.79 -18.91
CA VAL A 451 -2.74 -11.32 -17.82
C VAL A 451 -2.67 -10.40 -16.60
N THR A 452 -1.48 -9.94 -16.23
CA THR A 452 -1.26 -9.01 -15.11
C THR A 452 -2.05 -7.71 -15.28
N LYS A 453 -2.07 -7.16 -16.51
CA LYS A 453 -2.83 -5.95 -16.84
C LYS A 453 -4.34 -6.21 -16.94
N LEU A 454 -4.74 -7.37 -17.46
CA LEU A 454 -6.13 -7.73 -17.69
C LEU A 454 -6.89 -7.88 -16.38
N VAL A 455 -6.39 -8.68 -15.44
CA VAL A 455 -7.15 -9.03 -14.22
C VAL A 455 -7.01 -7.93 -13.18
N ASP A 456 -8.00 -7.82 -12.29
CA ASP A 456 -8.01 -6.78 -11.27
C ASP A 456 -7.06 -7.15 -10.13
N TYR A 457 -7.06 -8.41 -9.72
CA TYR A 457 -6.19 -8.97 -8.67
C TYR A 457 -5.28 -10.06 -9.29
N PRO A 458 -4.11 -9.71 -9.83
CA PRO A 458 -3.17 -10.67 -10.41
C PRO A 458 -2.59 -11.62 -9.36
N GLY A 459 -2.09 -12.78 -9.81
CA GLY A 459 -1.50 -13.77 -8.93
C GLY A 459 -1.09 -15.07 -9.63
N SER A 460 -0.42 -15.95 -8.88
CA SER A 460 -0.11 -17.33 -9.27
C SER A 460 -0.35 -18.28 -8.10
N ASP A 461 -0.30 -19.59 -8.34
CA ASP A 461 -0.17 -20.65 -7.32
C ASP A 461 1.32 -20.83 -6.98
N SER A 462 1.87 -19.83 -6.29
CA SER A 462 3.32 -19.71 -6.09
C SER A 462 3.86 -20.87 -5.27
N GLN A 463 5.11 -21.25 -5.54
CA GLN A 463 5.75 -22.37 -4.84
C GLN A 463 6.98 -21.93 -4.07
N ALA A 464 7.27 -22.65 -3.00
CA ALA A 464 8.51 -22.57 -2.26
C ALA A 464 8.87 -23.96 -1.76
N THR A 465 10.15 -24.22 -1.52
CA THR A 465 10.61 -25.57 -1.20
C THR A 465 11.81 -25.55 -0.30
N SER A 466 11.81 -26.45 0.67
CA SER A 466 12.87 -26.60 1.65
C SER A 466 14.07 -27.34 1.04
N LEU A 467 15.28 -27.01 1.48
CA LEU A 467 16.47 -27.81 1.15
C LEU A 467 16.34 -29.26 1.65
N ARG A 468 15.53 -29.51 2.67
CA ARG A 468 15.33 -30.83 3.29
C ARG A 468 14.38 -31.74 2.52
N THR A 469 13.60 -31.19 1.59
CA THR A 469 12.70 -31.91 0.69
C THR A 469 13.36 -33.16 0.10
N GLU A 470 12.78 -34.34 0.34
CA GLU A 470 13.36 -35.63 -0.04
C GLU A 470 13.32 -35.88 -1.55
N TYR A 471 12.35 -35.30 -2.24
CA TYR A 471 12.33 -35.27 -3.70
C TYR A 471 11.79 -33.94 -4.21
N ASP A 472 12.39 -33.47 -5.29
CA ASP A 472 11.87 -32.39 -6.10
C ASP A 472 12.12 -32.75 -7.56
N THR A 473 11.04 -32.84 -8.33
CA THR A 473 11.06 -33.25 -9.74
C THR A 473 10.86 -32.08 -10.69
N ARG A 474 10.82 -30.85 -10.18
CA ARG A 474 10.85 -29.63 -10.98
C ARG A 474 12.26 -29.42 -11.54
N ASP A 475 12.36 -28.51 -12.50
CA ASP A 475 13.62 -28.16 -13.15
C ASP A 475 14.58 -27.42 -12.17
N ALA A 476 15.71 -26.91 -12.68
CA ALA A 476 16.73 -26.09 -12.00
C ALA A 476 16.79 -26.18 -10.46
N GLN A 477 17.68 -27.04 -9.96
CA GLN A 477 17.86 -27.31 -8.52
C GLN A 477 19.19 -26.75 -7.99
N ASP A 478 19.82 -25.86 -8.74
CA ASP A 478 21.11 -25.23 -8.45
C ASP A 478 21.07 -24.28 -7.25
N TRP A 479 19.91 -23.71 -6.93
CA TRP A 479 19.68 -22.96 -5.68
C TRP A 479 20.10 -23.72 -4.42
N ARG A 480 20.05 -25.06 -4.45
CA ARG A 480 20.47 -25.92 -3.34
C ARG A 480 21.96 -25.85 -3.04
N ASP A 481 22.76 -25.23 -3.89
CA ASP A 481 24.15 -24.93 -3.61
C ASP A 481 24.31 -23.67 -2.73
N HIS A 482 23.27 -22.83 -2.61
CA HIS A 482 23.31 -21.53 -1.95
C HIS A 482 22.36 -21.39 -0.75
N TYR A 483 21.12 -21.90 -0.88
CA TYR A 483 20.01 -21.53 0.01
C TYR A 483 19.42 -22.70 0.78
N ILE A 484 18.79 -22.37 1.91
CA ILE A 484 18.00 -23.32 2.73
C ILE A 484 16.57 -23.47 2.21
N LEU A 485 16.10 -22.53 1.37
CA LEU A 485 14.80 -22.56 0.75
C LEU A 485 14.83 -21.97 -0.66
N GLU A 486 14.01 -22.50 -1.57
CA GLU A 486 13.86 -21.96 -2.93
C GLU A 486 12.91 -20.75 -2.92
N TRP A 487 13.49 -19.58 -2.70
CA TRP A 487 12.74 -18.33 -2.55
C TRP A 487 12.39 -17.67 -3.90
N ARG A 488 13.15 -17.99 -4.96
CA ARG A 488 13.03 -17.33 -6.28
C ARG A 488 11.69 -17.63 -6.94
N ALA A 489 11.25 -18.89 -6.88
CA ALA A 489 9.99 -19.36 -7.45
C ALA A 489 8.76 -18.59 -6.92
N GLN A 490 8.79 -18.17 -5.66
CA GLN A 490 7.73 -17.35 -5.06
C GLN A 490 7.90 -15.84 -5.34
N ALA A 491 9.13 -15.35 -5.37
CA ALA A 491 9.42 -13.92 -5.44
C ALA A 491 9.32 -13.33 -6.86
N ILE A 492 9.80 -14.06 -7.88
CA ILE A 492 9.97 -13.50 -9.25
C ILE A 492 8.64 -13.03 -9.84
N MET A 493 7.60 -13.88 -9.81
CA MET A 493 6.30 -13.50 -10.38
C MET A 493 5.64 -12.37 -9.61
N MET A 494 5.81 -12.34 -8.27
CA MET A 494 5.28 -11.28 -7.43
C MET A 494 5.95 -9.94 -7.73
N ASP A 495 7.28 -9.90 -7.80
CA ASP A 495 8.04 -8.70 -8.16
C ASP A 495 7.76 -8.27 -9.61
N PHE A 496 7.57 -9.21 -10.54
CA PHE A 496 7.15 -8.90 -11.91
C PHE A 496 5.79 -8.20 -11.91
N MET A 497 4.76 -8.81 -11.33
CA MET A 497 3.41 -8.26 -11.33
C MET A 497 3.33 -6.90 -10.62
N LYS A 498 4.02 -6.77 -9.47
CA LYS A 498 4.10 -5.51 -8.72
C LYS A 498 4.97 -4.44 -9.39
N SER A 499 5.77 -4.80 -10.39
CA SER A 499 6.48 -3.80 -11.21
C SER A 499 5.59 -3.28 -12.35
N ILE A 500 4.77 -4.14 -12.95
CA ILE A 500 3.86 -3.76 -14.06
C ILE A 500 2.61 -3.01 -13.54
N CYS A 501 2.04 -3.44 -12.42
CA CYS A 501 0.85 -2.84 -11.81
C CYS A 501 1.02 -2.75 -10.28
N PRO A 502 1.89 -1.84 -9.76
CA PRO A 502 2.18 -1.72 -8.32
C PRO A 502 0.95 -1.43 -7.46
N GLU A 503 -0.06 -0.77 -8.03
CA GLU A 503 -1.31 -0.41 -7.38
C GLU A 503 -2.26 -1.60 -7.16
N LYS A 504 -2.09 -2.69 -7.90
CA LYS A 504 -2.95 -3.87 -7.80
C LYS A 504 -2.51 -4.78 -6.65
N PRO A 505 -3.45 -5.43 -5.94
CA PRO A 505 -3.10 -6.47 -4.97
C PRO A 505 -2.54 -7.71 -5.67
N TYR A 506 -1.73 -8.51 -4.98
CA TYR A 506 -1.31 -9.83 -5.45
C TYR A 506 -1.97 -10.90 -4.59
N ILE A 507 -2.74 -11.80 -5.19
CA ILE A 507 -3.43 -12.86 -4.43
C ILE A 507 -3.03 -14.25 -4.90
N ASP A 508 -2.76 -15.14 -3.96
CA ASP A 508 -2.36 -16.52 -4.25
C ASP A 508 -3.47 -17.48 -3.84
N LEU A 509 -4.31 -17.90 -4.79
CA LEU A 509 -5.49 -18.71 -4.48
C LEU A 509 -5.24 -20.23 -4.44
N GLU A 510 -3.96 -20.67 -4.47
CA GLU A 510 -3.56 -22.07 -4.28
C GLU A 510 -2.07 -22.16 -3.94
N TRP A 511 -1.66 -21.53 -2.86
CA TRP A 511 -0.26 -21.40 -2.51
C TRP A 511 0.38 -22.75 -2.18
N HIS A 512 1.41 -23.11 -2.93
CA HIS A 512 2.14 -24.38 -2.88
C HIS A 512 3.47 -24.26 -2.12
N GLY A 513 3.46 -23.57 -0.99
CA GLY A 513 4.64 -23.45 -0.11
C GLY A 513 4.76 -24.55 0.95
N LEU A 514 3.71 -25.35 1.17
CA LEU A 514 3.72 -26.47 2.14
C LEU A 514 3.86 -27.82 1.45
N SER A 515 3.30 -27.97 0.26
CA SER A 515 3.38 -29.22 -0.50
C SER A 515 3.05 -29.01 -1.96
N GLY A 516 3.53 -29.92 -2.81
CA GLY A 516 3.15 -29.99 -4.22
C GLY A 516 3.16 -31.44 -4.73
N SER A 517 2.61 -31.69 -5.92
CA SER A 517 2.66 -33.03 -6.53
C SER A 517 4.07 -33.45 -6.97
N ARG A 518 4.97 -32.46 -7.15
CA ARG A 518 6.32 -32.66 -7.67
C ARG A 518 7.43 -32.58 -6.62
N TRP A 519 7.10 -32.18 -5.40
CA TRP A 519 8.04 -32.10 -4.30
C TRP A 519 7.41 -32.47 -2.97
N ARG A 520 8.22 -32.96 -2.02
CA ARG A 520 7.73 -33.26 -0.66
C ARG A 520 8.83 -33.14 0.38
N ASP A 521 8.50 -32.52 1.50
CA ASP A 521 9.19 -32.61 2.78
C ASP A 521 8.26 -33.39 3.72
N PHE A 522 8.71 -34.52 4.27
CA PHE A 522 7.88 -35.34 5.16
C PHE A 522 7.99 -34.96 6.64
N HIS A 523 8.92 -34.07 6.96
CA HIS A 523 9.27 -33.66 8.32
C HIS A 523 9.55 -32.15 8.34
N MET A 524 8.58 -31.38 7.83
CA MET A 524 8.76 -29.97 7.54
C MET A 524 8.99 -29.14 8.80
N GLU A 525 10.07 -28.35 8.79
CA GLU A 525 10.41 -27.46 9.90
C GLU A 525 9.43 -26.27 9.99
N PRO A 526 8.88 -25.96 11.19
CA PRO A 526 8.06 -24.76 11.40
C PRO A 526 8.71 -23.46 10.93
N GLU A 527 10.03 -23.36 11.04
CA GLU A 527 10.81 -22.20 10.64
C GLU A 527 10.78 -21.98 9.13
N PHE A 528 10.79 -23.04 8.31
CA PHE A 528 10.64 -22.93 6.86
C PHE A 528 9.25 -22.41 6.49
N VAL A 529 8.19 -22.92 7.13
CA VAL A 529 6.82 -22.43 6.91
C VAL A 529 6.74 -20.94 7.24
N ARG A 530 7.29 -20.56 8.39
CA ARG A 530 7.33 -19.17 8.84
C ARG A 530 8.09 -18.27 7.87
N ALA A 531 9.32 -18.64 7.49
CA ALA A 531 10.16 -17.88 6.57
C ALA A 531 9.48 -17.66 5.21
N THR A 532 8.80 -18.67 4.70
CA THR A 532 8.17 -18.62 3.37
C THR A 532 6.92 -17.75 3.35
N LEU A 533 6.10 -17.78 4.40
CA LEU A 533 4.95 -16.87 4.53
C LEU A 533 5.42 -15.41 4.68
N TRP A 534 6.46 -15.16 5.47
CA TRP A 534 7.08 -13.84 5.58
C TRP A 534 7.70 -13.37 4.27
N LEU A 535 8.31 -14.27 3.51
CA LEU A 535 8.82 -13.97 2.17
C LEU A 535 7.68 -13.44 1.28
N GLY A 536 6.54 -14.13 1.24
CA GLY A 536 5.38 -13.69 0.46
C GLY A 536 4.84 -12.34 0.94
N ALA A 537 4.62 -12.20 2.25
CA ALA A 537 4.08 -10.97 2.83
C ALA A 537 4.94 -9.73 2.54
N THR A 538 6.27 -9.88 2.61
CA THR A 538 7.23 -8.78 2.36
C THR A 538 7.44 -8.46 0.88
N HIS A 539 6.98 -9.31 -0.04
CA HIS A 539 7.01 -9.07 -1.48
C HIS A 539 5.67 -8.54 -2.02
N GLY A 540 4.65 -8.40 -1.17
CA GLY A 540 3.37 -7.78 -1.51
C GLY A 540 2.20 -8.74 -1.69
N LEU A 541 2.28 -9.94 -1.10
CA LEU A 541 1.13 -10.86 -0.97
C LEU A 541 -0.01 -10.18 -0.20
N THR A 542 -1.19 -10.16 -0.80
CA THR A 542 -2.39 -9.52 -0.25
C THR A 542 -3.36 -10.51 0.36
N ALA A 543 -3.45 -11.74 -0.16
CA ALA A 543 -4.25 -12.83 0.40
C ALA A 543 -3.72 -14.18 -0.10
N LEU A 544 -3.94 -15.27 0.65
CA LEU A 544 -3.54 -16.60 0.21
C LEU A 544 -4.47 -17.75 0.60
N ASN A 545 -4.60 -18.77 -0.26
CA ASN A 545 -5.30 -20.01 0.03
C ASN A 545 -4.32 -21.18 -0.12
N ALA A 546 -3.88 -21.77 0.99
CA ALA A 546 -2.77 -22.73 1.02
C ALA A 546 -3.19 -24.15 0.64
N TRP A 547 -2.38 -24.80 -0.17
CA TRP A 547 -2.54 -26.21 -0.53
C TRP A 547 -1.89 -27.13 0.52
N LEU A 548 -2.60 -27.99 1.25
CA LEU A 548 -4.06 -28.20 1.33
C LEU A 548 -4.47 -28.88 2.64
N TRP A 549 -5.76 -28.81 2.99
CA TRP A 549 -6.38 -29.59 4.07
C TRP A 549 -7.02 -30.89 3.52
N ASN A 550 -6.24 -31.97 3.39
CA ASN A 550 -6.67 -33.19 2.68
C ASN A 550 -7.44 -34.22 3.55
N ARG A 551 -8.06 -33.77 4.65
CA ARG A 551 -8.86 -34.59 5.59
C ARG A 551 -10.34 -34.17 5.57
N ASN A 552 -11.24 -35.11 5.79
CA ASN A 552 -12.65 -34.85 6.12
C ASN A 552 -12.81 -34.68 7.64
N ASP A 553 -13.96 -34.16 8.06
CA ASP A 553 -14.29 -33.90 9.47
C ASP A 553 -14.27 -35.15 10.37
N ASP A 554 -14.40 -36.35 9.79
CA ASP A 554 -14.32 -37.64 10.51
C ASP A 554 -12.89 -38.21 10.62
N GLY A 555 -11.90 -37.45 10.15
CA GLY A 555 -10.48 -37.83 10.08
C GLY A 555 -10.09 -38.65 8.84
N SER A 556 -11.05 -39.04 8.00
CA SER A 556 -10.76 -39.78 6.77
C SER A 556 -10.04 -38.95 5.72
N ILE A 557 -9.17 -39.60 4.95
CA ILE A 557 -8.39 -38.97 3.88
C ILE A 557 -9.31 -38.73 2.66
N ARG A 558 -9.39 -37.49 2.17
CA ARG A 558 -10.24 -37.11 1.03
C ARG A 558 -9.79 -37.79 -0.27
N ARG A 559 -8.48 -37.82 -0.51
CA ARG A 559 -7.83 -38.47 -1.66
C ARG A 559 -6.65 -39.31 -1.17
N PRO A 560 -6.82 -40.63 -0.97
CA PRO A 560 -5.77 -41.50 -0.46
C PRO A 560 -4.73 -41.82 -1.55
N THR A 561 -3.96 -40.82 -1.96
CA THR A 561 -2.81 -40.90 -2.85
C THR A 561 -1.56 -40.36 -2.14
N GLU A 562 -0.40 -40.42 -2.78
CA GLU A 562 0.84 -39.82 -2.27
C GLU A 562 0.74 -38.30 -2.04
N GLU A 563 -0.29 -37.64 -2.59
CA GLU A 563 -0.54 -36.22 -2.32
C GLU A 563 -0.92 -35.94 -0.86
N PHE A 564 -1.32 -36.95 -0.08
CA PHE A 564 -1.69 -36.78 1.33
C PHE A 564 -0.51 -36.67 2.31
N ILE A 565 0.51 -37.53 2.17
CA ILE A 565 1.62 -37.61 3.16
C ILE A 565 2.59 -36.45 2.97
N GLY A 566 3.03 -35.80 4.05
CA GLY A 566 3.84 -34.57 3.97
C GLY A 566 2.99 -33.35 3.56
N THR A 567 1.78 -33.28 4.12
CA THR A 567 0.88 -32.12 4.02
C THR A 567 0.32 -31.81 5.40
N ALA A 568 -0.37 -30.68 5.54
CA ALA A 568 -0.92 -30.25 6.83
C ALA A 568 -1.87 -31.29 7.47
N GLY A 569 -2.49 -32.17 6.67
CA GLY A 569 -3.31 -33.26 7.18
C GLY A 569 -2.55 -34.41 7.85
N ALA A 570 -1.22 -34.45 7.73
CA ALA A 570 -0.34 -35.50 8.25
C ALA A 570 0.84 -34.94 9.08
N GLU A 571 1.02 -33.61 9.15
CA GLU A 571 2.14 -32.95 9.83
C GLU A 571 1.64 -31.87 10.81
N PRO A 572 1.45 -32.19 12.11
CA PRO A 572 0.93 -31.25 13.10
C PRO A 572 1.76 -29.97 13.25
N LEU A 573 3.09 -30.09 13.21
CA LEU A 573 4.01 -28.95 13.34
C LEU A 573 3.88 -27.98 12.16
N GLN A 574 3.84 -28.49 10.93
CA GLN A 574 3.60 -27.71 9.72
C GLN A 574 2.23 -26.99 9.79
N MET A 575 1.19 -27.74 10.18
CA MET A 575 -0.17 -27.23 10.24
C MET A 575 -0.30 -26.04 11.20
N ALA A 576 0.24 -26.18 12.41
CA ALA A 576 0.24 -25.13 13.41
C ALA A 576 1.12 -23.93 12.99
N ALA A 577 2.29 -24.18 12.39
CA ALA A 577 3.21 -23.12 11.96
C ALA A 577 2.55 -22.15 10.97
N PHE A 578 1.72 -22.66 10.04
CA PHE A 578 0.96 -21.84 9.10
C PHE A 578 -0.01 -20.87 9.80
N GLY A 579 -0.90 -21.39 10.65
CA GLY A 579 -1.91 -20.57 11.32
C GLY A 579 -1.28 -19.56 12.30
N ARG A 580 -0.24 -19.98 13.03
CA ARG A 580 0.51 -19.12 13.94
C ARG A 580 1.22 -17.99 13.20
N THR A 581 1.83 -18.28 12.06
CA THR A 581 2.53 -17.26 11.25
C THR A 581 1.54 -16.27 10.61
N LEU A 582 0.37 -16.71 10.14
CA LEU A 582 -0.66 -15.79 9.64
C LEU A 582 -1.15 -14.83 10.74
N LYS A 583 -1.34 -15.32 11.97
CA LYS A 583 -1.63 -14.44 13.12
C LYS A 583 -0.48 -13.47 13.38
N GLU A 584 0.77 -13.92 13.32
CA GLU A 584 1.97 -13.08 13.53
C GLU A 584 2.04 -11.94 12.51
N ILE A 585 1.85 -12.25 11.23
CA ILE A 585 1.83 -11.28 10.14
C ILE A 585 0.70 -10.26 10.34
N ASN A 586 -0.51 -10.72 10.68
CA ASN A 586 -1.68 -9.85 10.82
C ASN A 586 -1.65 -8.99 12.08
N ALA A 587 -1.06 -9.45 13.18
CA ALA A 587 -0.79 -8.63 14.36
C ALA A 587 0.06 -7.39 14.03
N HIS A 588 0.90 -7.48 12.99
CA HIS A 588 1.77 -6.41 12.53
C HIS A 588 1.43 -5.92 11.11
N GLY A 589 0.21 -6.16 10.62
CA GLY A 589 -0.12 -6.00 9.19
C GLY A 589 0.14 -4.61 8.60
N ASN A 590 -0.01 -3.53 9.38
CA ASN A 590 0.37 -2.17 8.96
C ASN A 590 1.88 -2.05 8.68
N ALA A 591 2.72 -2.59 9.56
CA ALA A 591 4.16 -2.61 9.38
C ALA A 591 4.55 -3.54 8.22
N VAL A 592 4.00 -4.76 8.17
CA VAL A 592 4.36 -5.77 7.17
C VAL A 592 4.00 -5.32 5.75
N THR A 593 2.78 -4.84 5.52
CA THR A 593 2.34 -4.39 4.19
C THR A 593 3.17 -3.21 3.68
N SER A 594 3.65 -2.34 4.58
CA SER A 594 4.52 -1.21 4.23
C SER A 594 5.90 -1.62 3.70
N LEU A 595 6.34 -2.86 3.96
CA LEU A 595 7.65 -3.37 3.52
C LEU A 595 7.69 -3.69 2.03
N THR A 596 6.53 -3.79 1.37
CA THR A 596 6.47 -3.91 -0.08
C THR A 596 7.01 -2.62 -0.68
N PRO A 597 8.07 -2.67 -1.50
CA PRO A 597 8.72 -1.46 -1.99
C PRO A 597 7.77 -0.69 -2.92
N ASN A 598 7.54 0.59 -2.60
CA ASN A 598 6.85 1.53 -3.48
C ASN A 598 7.71 1.86 -4.71
N GLU A 599 9.03 1.94 -4.53
CA GLU A 599 10.01 2.20 -5.59
C GLU A 599 10.97 1.03 -5.75
N ARG A 600 11.26 0.67 -6.99
CA ARG A 600 12.24 -0.35 -7.39
C ARG A 600 13.33 0.32 -8.21
N TYR A 601 14.60 0.08 -7.91
CA TYR A 601 15.71 0.85 -8.51
C TYR A 601 16.42 0.09 -9.62
N TYR A 602 16.54 -1.23 -9.50
CA TYR A 602 17.14 -2.08 -10.51
C TYR A 602 16.05 -2.84 -11.25
N MET A 603 15.84 -2.50 -12.52
CA MET A 603 14.72 -2.98 -13.33
C MET A 603 15.22 -4.04 -14.32
N VAL A 604 14.94 -5.31 -14.06
CA VAL A 604 15.26 -6.41 -14.98
C VAL A 604 14.41 -6.28 -16.24
N TYR A 605 15.06 -6.22 -17.40
CA TYR A 605 14.38 -6.11 -18.69
C TYR A 605 13.90 -7.48 -19.16
N TYR A 606 12.59 -7.73 -19.04
CA TYR A 606 11.96 -8.94 -19.54
C TYR A 606 11.59 -8.79 -21.02
N SER A 607 12.21 -9.59 -21.87
CA SER A 607 11.96 -9.68 -23.31
C SER A 607 11.16 -10.94 -23.61
N GLN A 608 9.89 -10.76 -23.98
CA GLN A 608 9.05 -11.86 -24.43
C GLN A 608 9.58 -12.51 -25.73
N ASP A 609 10.25 -11.73 -26.58
CA ASP A 609 10.84 -12.24 -27.81
C ASP A 609 11.93 -13.28 -27.54
N SER A 610 12.88 -12.95 -26.65
CA SER A 610 13.89 -13.92 -26.21
C SER A 610 13.27 -15.05 -25.42
N ALA A 611 12.29 -14.80 -24.56
CA ALA A 611 11.60 -15.85 -23.82
C ALA A 611 10.92 -16.91 -24.73
N ILE A 612 10.41 -16.49 -25.90
CA ILE A 612 9.83 -17.39 -26.90
C ILE A 612 10.92 -18.16 -27.68
N GLN A 613 11.99 -17.46 -28.08
CA GLN A 613 12.97 -17.94 -29.06
C GLN A 613 14.18 -18.65 -28.45
N ASP A 614 14.54 -18.33 -27.23
CA ASP A 614 15.70 -18.89 -26.55
C ASP A 614 15.24 -19.76 -25.37
N GLY A 615 15.72 -21.01 -25.34
CA GLY A 615 15.37 -21.95 -24.28
C GLY A 615 16.01 -21.60 -22.94
N ASP A 616 17.13 -20.89 -22.97
CA ASP A 616 17.96 -20.61 -21.80
C ASP A 616 17.73 -19.19 -21.24
N TYR A 617 16.94 -18.36 -21.93
CA TYR A 617 16.69 -16.96 -21.55
C TYR A 617 16.12 -16.81 -20.13
N SER A 618 15.08 -17.59 -19.81
CA SER A 618 14.39 -17.47 -18.52
C SER A 618 15.30 -17.81 -17.34
N ASP A 619 16.16 -18.83 -17.49
CA ASP A 619 17.12 -19.25 -16.47
C ASP A 619 18.18 -18.15 -16.28
N GLY A 620 18.76 -17.64 -17.37
CA GLY A 620 19.72 -16.55 -17.32
C GLY A 620 19.13 -15.25 -16.74
N MET A 621 17.86 -14.97 -17.01
CA MET A 621 17.12 -13.85 -16.41
C MET A 621 16.91 -14.07 -14.91
N ALA A 622 16.53 -15.28 -14.49
CA ALA A 622 16.35 -15.63 -13.08
C ALA A 622 17.66 -15.48 -12.29
N ASP A 623 18.80 -15.90 -12.84
CA ASP A 623 20.12 -15.73 -12.21
C ASP A 623 20.51 -14.26 -12.05
N VAL A 624 20.18 -13.42 -13.03
CA VAL A 624 20.41 -11.96 -12.97
C VAL A 624 19.54 -11.33 -11.90
N TYR A 625 18.25 -11.68 -11.86
CA TYR A 625 17.33 -11.24 -10.81
C TYR A 625 17.84 -11.67 -9.42
N GLU A 626 18.25 -12.93 -9.27
CA GLU A 626 18.81 -13.48 -8.04
C GLU A 626 20.01 -12.66 -7.58
N SER A 627 20.98 -12.42 -8.48
CA SER A 627 22.20 -11.66 -8.19
C SER A 627 21.91 -10.25 -7.71
N LEU A 628 20.89 -9.59 -8.26
CA LEU A 628 20.48 -8.25 -7.85
C LEU A 628 19.79 -8.23 -6.49
N LYS A 629 18.90 -9.19 -6.20
CA LYS A 629 18.18 -9.25 -4.91
C LYS A 629 19.15 -9.43 -3.74
N LEU A 630 20.25 -10.15 -3.93
CA LEU A 630 21.30 -10.32 -2.92
C LEU A 630 22.02 -9.02 -2.54
N LEU A 631 21.94 -7.97 -3.38
CA LEU A 631 22.49 -6.65 -3.05
C LEU A 631 21.63 -5.88 -2.05
N ASN A 632 20.47 -6.41 -1.65
CA ASN A 632 19.52 -5.76 -0.76
C ASN A 632 19.21 -4.32 -1.23
N VAL A 633 18.90 -4.18 -2.52
CA VAL A 633 18.31 -2.98 -3.11
C VAL A 633 17.00 -3.42 -3.78
N PRO A 634 15.90 -2.67 -3.68
CA PRO A 634 14.65 -3.02 -4.35
C PRO A 634 14.82 -3.30 -5.85
N VAL A 635 14.50 -4.52 -6.28
CA VAL A 635 14.58 -5.00 -7.66
C VAL A 635 13.17 -5.12 -8.24
N GLY A 636 13.03 -4.79 -9.51
CA GLY A 636 11.79 -4.91 -10.27
C GLY A 636 12.01 -5.40 -11.67
N PHE A 637 10.94 -5.32 -12.45
CA PHE A 637 10.91 -5.68 -13.85
C PHE A 637 10.41 -4.53 -14.70
N THR A 638 10.95 -4.40 -15.90
CA THR A 638 10.36 -3.61 -16.97
C THR A 638 10.28 -4.48 -18.22
N THR A 639 9.37 -4.11 -19.13
CA THR A 639 9.18 -4.78 -20.41
C THR A 639 9.30 -3.73 -21.51
N PRO A 640 9.39 -4.10 -22.81
CA PRO A 640 9.45 -3.11 -23.87
C PRO A 640 8.32 -2.07 -23.84
N SER A 641 7.10 -2.49 -23.48
CA SER A 641 5.92 -1.63 -23.33
C SER A 641 5.94 -0.76 -22.06
N GLU A 642 6.56 -1.23 -20.97
CA GLU A 642 6.67 -0.51 -19.70
C GLU A 642 7.96 0.32 -19.56
N LEU A 643 8.91 0.17 -20.49
CA LEU A 643 10.16 0.93 -20.50
C LEU A 643 9.95 2.46 -20.46
N PRO A 644 8.92 3.05 -21.11
CA PRO A 644 8.65 4.49 -21.00
C PRO A 644 8.31 4.98 -19.58
N ASN A 645 7.91 4.07 -18.68
CA ASN A 645 7.60 4.39 -17.28
C ASN A 645 8.84 4.33 -16.37
N VAL A 646 9.99 3.91 -16.90
CA VAL A 646 11.25 3.84 -16.13
C VAL A 646 11.85 5.24 -15.98
N THR A 647 12.15 5.64 -14.74
CA THR A 647 12.66 6.98 -14.41
C THR A 647 14.18 7.09 -14.51
N ALA A 648 14.70 8.31 -14.41
CA ALA A 648 16.13 8.59 -14.46
C ALA A 648 16.89 8.11 -13.21
N GLU A 649 16.20 7.82 -12.11
CA GLU A 649 16.74 7.27 -10.87
C GLU A 649 16.91 5.75 -10.95
N GLN A 650 16.13 5.10 -11.82
CA GLN A 650 16.18 3.67 -12.04
C GLN A 650 17.30 3.29 -13.03
N THR A 651 17.71 2.03 -13.00
CA THR A 651 18.68 1.46 -13.95
C THR A 651 18.13 0.16 -14.51
N VAL A 652 18.11 0.05 -15.84
CA VAL A 652 17.62 -1.14 -16.54
C VAL A 652 18.75 -2.16 -16.65
N ILE A 653 18.49 -3.39 -16.23
CA ILE A 653 19.43 -4.51 -16.29
C ILE A 653 18.92 -5.49 -17.35
N VAL A 654 19.64 -5.60 -18.46
CA VAL A 654 19.27 -6.52 -19.54
C VAL A 654 19.99 -7.84 -19.31
N PRO A 655 19.27 -8.95 -19.04
CA PRO A 655 19.87 -10.28 -19.00
C PRO A 655 20.37 -10.69 -20.40
N PRO A 656 21.06 -11.82 -20.57
CA PRO A 656 21.42 -12.31 -21.90
C PRO A 656 20.17 -12.38 -22.79
N THR A 657 20.09 -11.54 -23.84
CA THR A 657 18.85 -11.28 -24.62
C THR A 657 19.17 -11.34 -26.12
N PRO A 658 19.34 -12.55 -26.71
CA PRO A 658 19.75 -12.69 -28.11
C PRO A 658 18.69 -12.22 -29.13
N TYR A 659 17.40 -12.36 -28.82
CA TYR A 659 16.29 -12.02 -29.72
C TYR A 659 15.52 -10.82 -29.19
N LEU A 660 15.37 -9.80 -30.04
CA LEU A 660 14.59 -8.61 -29.71
C LEU A 660 14.06 -8.01 -31.00
N SER A 661 12.83 -7.51 -31.03
CA SER A 661 12.33 -6.80 -32.21
C SER A 661 13.09 -5.51 -32.50
N ASP A 662 13.07 -5.04 -33.76
CA ASP A 662 13.69 -3.75 -34.12
C ASP A 662 13.02 -2.56 -33.41
N THR A 663 11.71 -2.67 -33.15
CA THR A 663 10.95 -1.66 -32.39
C THR A 663 11.45 -1.58 -30.95
N ASP A 664 11.60 -2.72 -30.28
CA ASP A 664 12.00 -2.76 -28.87
C ASP A 664 13.47 -2.38 -28.68
N LEU A 665 14.34 -2.78 -29.62
CA LEU A 665 15.73 -2.30 -29.67
C LEU A 665 15.79 -0.78 -29.82
N ALA A 666 14.98 -0.21 -30.71
CA ALA A 666 14.89 1.25 -30.87
C ALA A 666 14.35 1.92 -29.60
N GLY A 667 13.41 1.29 -28.88
CA GLY A 667 12.92 1.74 -27.58
C GLY A 667 14.03 1.82 -26.53
N LEU A 668 14.84 0.76 -26.39
CA LEU A 668 16.01 0.76 -25.50
C LEU A 668 17.04 1.83 -25.89
N GLN A 669 17.31 2.00 -27.19
CA GLN A 669 18.20 3.06 -27.68
C GLN A 669 17.68 4.46 -27.36
N ALA A 670 16.37 4.69 -27.52
CA ALA A 670 15.73 5.94 -27.17
C ALA A 670 15.79 6.23 -25.67
N PHE A 671 15.59 5.21 -24.82
CA PHE A 671 15.74 5.32 -23.37
C PHE A 671 17.16 5.78 -22.98
N VAL A 672 18.20 5.14 -23.53
CA VAL A 672 19.59 5.55 -23.29
C VAL A 672 19.87 6.97 -23.83
N ALA A 673 19.37 7.29 -25.03
CA ALA A 673 19.51 8.62 -25.62
C ALA A 673 18.82 9.72 -24.78
N GLY A 674 17.77 9.36 -24.04
CA GLY A 674 17.07 10.22 -23.08
C GLY A 674 17.77 10.36 -21.72
N GLY A 675 18.92 9.73 -21.52
CA GLY A 675 19.67 9.76 -20.26
C GLY A 675 19.46 8.53 -19.35
N GLY A 676 18.66 7.55 -19.80
CA GLY A 676 18.47 6.28 -19.10
C GLY A 676 19.76 5.47 -19.01
N SER A 677 19.93 4.72 -17.91
CA SER A 677 21.08 3.86 -17.69
C SER A 677 20.72 2.40 -17.95
N VAL A 678 21.48 1.73 -18.83
CA VAL A 678 21.29 0.31 -19.18
C VAL A 678 22.59 -0.46 -18.90
N VAL A 679 22.50 -1.52 -18.11
CA VAL A 679 23.58 -2.50 -17.92
C VAL A 679 23.25 -3.75 -18.73
N LEU A 680 24.18 -4.20 -19.58
CA LEU A 680 24.06 -5.50 -20.25
C LEU A 680 24.77 -6.58 -19.44
N VAL A 681 24.07 -7.66 -19.12
CA VAL A 681 24.69 -8.90 -18.65
C VAL A 681 24.95 -9.78 -19.87
N ASP A 682 26.23 -10.05 -20.11
CA ASP A 682 26.77 -10.68 -21.32
C ASP A 682 26.46 -9.92 -22.62
N SER A 683 27.20 -8.83 -22.84
CA SER A 683 27.13 -8.06 -24.09
C SER A 683 27.42 -8.86 -25.38
N SER A 684 28.01 -10.06 -25.26
CA SER A 684 28.27 -10.93 -26.42
C SER A 684 27.04 -11.74 -26.85
N ASN A 685 26.00 -11.76 -26.01
CA ASN A 685 24.72 -12.42 -26.24
C ASN A 685 23.56 -11.41 -26.11
N ALA A 686 23.65 -10.30 -26.86
CA ALA A 686 22.68 -9.21 -26.78
C ALA A 686 22.28 -8.70 -28.18
N PHE A 687 21.01 -8.95 -28.52
CA PHE A 687 20.27 -8.38 -29.66
C PHE A 687 20.78 -8.79 -31.06
N ASP A 688 21.40 -9.96 -31.19
CA ASP A 688 21.93 -10.47 -32.46
C ASP A 688 20.84 -10.78 -33.50
N TYR A 689 19.62 -11.08 -33.04
CA TYR A 689 18.52 -11.54 -33.88
C TYR A 689 17.25 -10.71 -33.68
N THR A 690 16.49 -10.51 -34.75
CA THR A 690 15.10 -10.03 -34.64
C THR A 690 14.24 -11.06 -33.91
N GLU A 691 13.03 -10.69 -33.51
CA GLU A 691 12.07 -11.57 -32.83
C GLU A 691 11.74 -12.84 -33.65
N ARG A 692 11.91 -12.78 -34.98
CA ARG A 692 11.73 -13.90 -35.92
C ARG A 692 13.02 -14.59 -36.35
N GLY A 693 14.14 -14.29 -35.68
CA GLY A 693 15.41 -14.99 -35.90
C GLY A 693 16.26 -14.47 -37.05
N ALA A 694 15.91 -13.34 -37.66
CA ALA A 694 16.76 -12.76 -38.70
C ALA A 694 18.01 -12.14 -38.06
N MET A 695 19.19 -12.55 -38.52
CA MET A 695 20.46 -12.03 -37.99
C MET A 695 20.69 -10.57 -38.37
N ARG A 696 21.04 -9.73 -37.38
CA ARG A 696 21.43 -8.33 -37.61
C ARG A 696 22.87 -8.24 -38.12
N THR A 697 23.04 -8.23 -39.44
CA THR A 697 24.37 -8.20 -40.10
C THR A 697 25.23 -6.96 -39.78
N SER A 698 24.63 -5.85 -39.36
CA SER A 698 25.33 -4.64 -38.90
C SER A 698 25.68 -4.64 -37.41
N GLY A 699 25.28 -5.69 -36.67
CA GLY A 699 25.23 -5.68 -35.21
C GLY A 699 24.11 -4.79 -34.66
N ALA A 700 23.85 -4.88 -33.36
CA ALA A 700 22.81 -4.12 -32.68
C ALA A 700 23.12 -2.62 -32.51
N GLY A 701 24.41 -2.22 -32.62
CA GLY A 701 24.84 -0.83 -32.47
C GLY A 701 24.52 -0.20 -31.11
N PHE A 702 24.27 -1.03 -30.08
CA PHE A 702 23.86 -0.58 -28.76
C PHE A 702 25.08 -0.23 -27.89
N VAL A 703 25.02 0.92 -27.21
CA VAL A 703 26.07 1.38 -26.29
C VAL A 703 25.47 1.43 -24.88
N PRO A 704 25.83 0.50 -23.99
CA PRO A 704 25.29 0.49 -22.64
C PRO A 704 26.04 1.44 -21.71
N PHE A 705 25.43 1.74 -20.56
CA PHE A 705 26.09 2.44 -19.45
C PHE A 705 27.24 1.59 -18.88
N ALA A 706 27.01 0.29 -18.69
CA ALA A 706 28.02 -0.67 -18.27
C ALA A 706 27.74 -2.07 -18.83
N SER A 707 28.70 -2.99 -18.69
CA SER A 707 28.50 -4.40 -19.03
C SER A 707 29.18 -5.31 -18.00
N VAL A 708 28.54 -6.43 -17.72
CA VAL A 708 29.01 -7.47 -16.79
C VAL A 708 29.02 -8.81 -17.55
N ASN A 709 29.96 -9.69 -17.25
CA ASN A 709 29.95 -11.04 -17.83
C ASN A 709 28.92 -11.91 -17.11
N TYR A 710 28.19 -12.73 -17.85
CA TYR A 710 27.35 -13.76 -17.25
C TYR A 710 28.22 -14.86 -16.59
N GLY A 711 27.78 -15.37 -15.46
CA GLY A 711 28.54 -16.33 -14.64
C GLY A 711 27.74 -16.78 -13.41
N GLY A 712 28.41 -17.36 -12.41
CA GLY A 712 27.73 -17.79 -11.18
C GLY A 712 27.18 -16.61 -10.38
N VAL A 713 26.02 -16.81 -9.74
CA VAL A 713 25.22 -15.76 -9.07
C VAL A 713 26.04 -14.85 -8.17
N PHE A 714 26.82 -15.38 -7.22
CA PHE A 714 27.58 -14.52 -6.29
C PHE A 714 28.69 -13.72 -7.00
N ALA A 715 29.32 -14.28 -8.02
CA ALA A 715 30.31 -13.55 -8.82
C ALA A 715 29.65 -12.46 -9.68
N MET A 716 28.44 -12.71 -10.17
CA MET A 716 27.64 -11.68 -10.85
C MET A 716 27.18 -10.59 -9.88
N ALA A 717 26.78 -10.94 -8.65
CA ALA A 717 26.42 -9.98 -7.62
C ALA A 717 27.58 -9.02 -7.31
N ASP A 718 28.81 -9.53 -7.13
CA ASP A 718 30.02 -8.71 -6.95
C ASP A 718 30.26 -7.75 -8.14
N ALA A 719 30.15 -8.29 -9.36
CA ALA A 719 30.36 -7.51 -10.58
C ALA A 719 29.27 -6.44 -10.80
N LEU A 720 28.01 -6.77 -10.54
CA LEU A 720 26.88 -5.85 -10.60
C LEU A 720 26.98 -4.77 -9.51
N SER A 721 27.35 -5.12 -8.28
CA SER A 721 27.60 -4.15 -7.22
C SER A 721 28.64 -3.12 -7.65
N THR A 722 29.72 -3.56 -8.31
CA THR A 722 30.76 -2.67 -8.83
C THR A 722 30.25 -1.80 -9.99
N ALA A 723 29.52 -2.39 -10.93
CA ALA A 723 29.00 -1.69 -12.11
C ALA A 723 27.91 -0.67 -11.75
N LEU A 724 27.16 -0.90 -10.67
CA LEU A 724 26.04 -0.08 -10.22
C LEU A 724 26.42 0.89 -9.10
N GLU A 725 27.68 0.95 -8.65
CA GLU A 725 28.09 1.76 -7.49
C GLU A 725 27.70 3.24 -7.63
N SER A 726 27.92 3.85 -8.81
CA SER A 726 27.53 5.26 -9.05
C SER A 726 26.02 5.46 -9.24
N ARG A 727 25.25 4.38 -9.25
CA ARG A 727 23.79 4.32 -9.42
C ARG A 727 23.08 3.74 -8.18
N LYS A 728 23.84 3.43 -7.12
CA LYS A 728 23.29 2.86 -5.88
C LYS A 728 22.42 3.91 -5.18
N PRO A 729 21.15 3.60 -4.87
CA PRO A 729 20.27 4.55 -4.18
C PRO A 729 20.72 4.76 -2.74
N SER A 730 20.49 5.97 -2.22
CA SER A 730 20.63 6.25 -0.78
C SER A 730 19.40 5.71 -0.06
N LEU A 731 19.60 4.72 0.81
CA LEU A 731 18.51 4.12 1.60
C LEU A 731 18.57 4.63 3.04
N PRO A 732 17.42 4.97 3.68
CA PRO A 732 17.38 5.43 5.06
C PRO A 732 17.98 4.46 6.09
N LEU A 733 17.95 3.16 5.77
CA LEU A 733 18.52 2.10 6.58
C LEU A 733 19.41 1.19 5.71
N GLU A 734 20.68 1.14 6.05
CA GLU A 734 21.67 0.25 5.45
C GLU A 734 21.65 -1.12 6.12
N VAL A 735 21.83 -2.16 5.29
CA VAL A 735 21.88 -3.56 5.72
C VAL A 735 23.19 -4.15 5.22
N ASP A 736 24.06 -4.55 6.14
CA ASP A 736 25.35 -5.18 5.85
C ASP A 736 25.35 -6.61 6.38
N VAL A 737 25.51 -7.58 5.48
CA VAL A 737 25.40 -9.02 5.77
C VAL A 737 26.79 -9.63 5.83
N ARG A 738 27.06 -10.37 6.91
CA ARG A 738 28.37 -10.94 7.23
C ARG A 738 28.30 -12.43 7.54
N ASP A 739 29.36 -13.16 7.20
CA ASP A 739 29.57 -14.52 7.65
C ASP A 739 29.94 -14.57 9.16
N ALA A 740 30.07 -15.77 9.73
CA ALA A 740 30.47 -15.97 11.13
C ALA A 740 31.89 -15.45 11.44
N SER A 741 32.71 -15.16 10.42
CA SER A 741 34.05 -14.56 10.53
C SER A 741 34.05 -13.05 10.25
N LEU A 742 32.88 -12.43 10.10
CA LEU A 742 32.65 -11.02 9.78
C LEU A 742 33.13 -10.55 8.38
N ASN A 743 33.33 -11.48 7.44
CA ASN A 743 33.56 -11.13 6.03
C ASN A 743 32.21 -10.82 5.34
N PRO A 744 32.18 -9.96 4.30
CA PRO A 744 30.98 -9.75 3.49
C PRO A 744 30.41 -11.08 2.99
N ALA A 745 29.09 -11.24 3.09
CA ALA A 745 28.40 -12.45 2.69
C ALA A 745 27.00 -12.13 2.13
N TYR A 746 26.40 -13.12 1.47
CA TYR A 746 25.04 -13.06 0.95
C TYR A 746 24.12 -14.05 1.69
N GLY A 747 22.82 -13.98 1.40
CA GLY A 747 21.83 -14.94 1.89
C GLY A 747 20.92 -14.43 3.00
N VAL A 748 20.87 -13.11 3.26
CA VAL A 748 19.78 -12.49 4.02
C VAL A 748 19.05 -11.54 3.10
N LEU A 749 17.74 -11.76 2.91
CA LEU A 749 16.87 -10.87 2.17
C LEU A 749 16.30 -9.81 3.12
N ALA A 750 16.39 -8.55 2.73
CA ALA A 750 15.95 -7.42 3.55
C ALA A 750 14.95 -6.52 2.81
N SER A 751 13.70 -6.56 3.26
CA SER A 751 12.63 -5.63 2.85
C SER A 751 12.50 -4.54 3.89
N ARG A 752 12.41 -3.27 3.46
CA ARG A 752 12.41 -2.13 4.38
C ARG A 752 11.44 -1.04 3.94
N SER A 753 10.90 -0.33 4.93
CA SER A 753 10.06 0.85 4.75
C SER A 753 10.58 2.01 5.60
N TYR A 754 10.23 3.22 5.21
CA TYR A 754 10.54 4.44 5.95
C TYR A 754 9.28 5.28 6.05
N ASP A 755 8.92 5.64 7.27
CA ASP A 755 7.86 6.57 7.56
C ASP A 755 8.47 7.95 7.81
N ALA A 756 8.23 8.87 6.87
CA ALA A 756 8.76 10.24 6.94
C ALA A 756 8.12 11.08 8.05
N VAL A 757 6.92 10.73 8.52
CA VAL A 757 6.23 11.46 9.60
C VAL A 757 6.87 11.13 10.95
N THR A 758 7.13 9.84 11.19
CA THR A 758 7.72 9.39 12.45
C THR A 758 9.26 9.31 12.40
N SER A 759 9.86 9.49 11.22
CA SER A 759 11.29 9.28 10.97
C SER A 759 11.77 7.88 11.37
N LYS A 760 10.91 6.87 11.28
CA LYS A 760 11.23 5.48 11.63
C LYS A 760 11.39 4.63 10.38
N SER A 761 12.44 3.81 10.36
CA SER A 761 12.58 2.71 9.41
C SER A 761 12.12 1.41 10.04
N THR A 762 11.39 0.62 9.26
CA THR A 762 11.07 -0.78 9.60
C THR A 762 11.78 -1.69 8.60
N VAL A 763 12.33 -2.80 9.06
CA VAL A 763 12.99 -3.81 8.22
C VAL A 763 12.57 -5.21 8.62
N SER A 764 12.23 -6.04 7.64
CA SER A 764 12.18 -7.49 7.81
C SER A 764 13.45 -8.11 7.26
N LEU A 765 14.02 -9.06 8.01
CA LEU A 765 15.21 -9.81 7.63
C LEU A 765 14.83 -11.29 7.59
N ILE A 766 15.13 -11.96 6.48
CA ILE A 766 14.90 -13.40 6.31
C ILE A 766 16.23 -14.05 5.89
N ASN A 767 16.77 -14.95 6.72
CA ASN A 767 17.99 -15.68 6.38
C ASN A 767 17.66 -16.89 5.49
N VAL A 768 17.83 -16.71 4.18
CA VAL A 768 17.66 -17.76 3.17
C VAL A 768 18.93 -18.58 2.96
N SER A 769 20.05 -18.25 3.61
CA SER A 769 21.31 -18.98 3.48
C SER A 769 21.30 -20.28 4.30
N GLN A 770 22.05 -21.29 3.84
CA GLN A 770 22.26 -22.56 4.58
C GLN A 770 23.11 -22.40 5.85
N GLN A 771 23.63 -21.20 6.09
CA GLN A 771 24.53 -20.89 7.19
C GLN A 771 23.98 -19.72 8.00
N GLN A 772 24.42 -19.67 9.26
CA GLN A 772 24.24 -18.51 10.11
C GLN A 772 24.82 -17.24 9.45
N ARG A 773 24.13 -16.11 9.64
CA ARG A 773 24.55 -14.78 9.15
C ARG A 773 24.49 -13.76 10.27
N THR A 774 25.47 -12.86 10.28
CA THR A 774 25.45 -11.67 11.14
C THR A 774 25.02 -10.47 10.29
N VAL A 775 23.99 -9.75 10.71
CA VAL A 775 23.49 -8.54 10.04
C VAL A 775 23.83 -7.33 10.89
N LEU A 776 24.43 -6.33 10.25
CA LEU A 776 24.72 -5.02 10.82
C LEU A 776 23.77 -4.01 10.17
N LEU A 777 22.92 -3.39 10.98
CA LEU A 777 21.99 -2.33 10.57
C LEU A 777 22.57 -0.97 10.94
N ARG A 778 22.46 0.00 10.02
CA ARG A 778 23.01 1.35 10.22
C ARG A 778 22.11 2.41 9.62
N VAL A 779 21.98 3.53 10.33
CA VAL A 779 21.41 4.77 9.81
C VAL A 779 22.54 5.78 9.74
N SER A 780 22.80 6.33 8.55
CA SER A 780 23.95 7.21 8.32
C SER A 780 23.87 8.44 9.22
N GLY A 781 24.91 8.67 10.03
CA GLY A 781 24.99 9.80 10.95
C GLY A 781 24.34 9.59 12.32
N TYR A 782 23.77 8.41 12.61
CA TYR A 782 23.04 8.15 13.86
C TYR A 782 23.49 6.85 14.56
N SER A 783 23.44 6.87 15.90
CA SER A 783 23.29 5.67 16.74
C SER A 783 21.79 5.41 16.93
N VAL A 784 21.38 4.15 16.85
CA VAL A 784 19.96 3.78 16.77
C VAL A 784 19.68 2.60 17.67
N ASP A 785 18.62 2.70 18.45
CA ASP A 785 18.02 1.56 19.12
C ASP A 785 17.06 0.86 18.16
N TYR A 786 16.93 -0.44 18.30
CA TYR A 786 16.01 -1.22 17.48
C TYR A 786 15.09 -2.01 18.38
N VAL A 787 13.80 -2.03 18.07
CA VAL A 787 12.84 -2.93 18.69
C VAL A 787 12.48 -4.04 17.71
N ASN A 788 12.56 -5.28 18.15
CA ASN A 788 11.96 -6.41 17.44
C ASN A 788 10.46 -6.41 17.70
N LEU A 789 9.69 -6.01 16.69
CA LEU A 789 8.24 -5.88 16.81
C LEU A 789 7.55 -7.22 17.12
N LEU A 790 8.15 -8.35 16.73
CA LEU A 790 7.59 -9.69 16.94
C LEU A 790 7.72 -10.14 18.40
N THR A 791 8.73 -9.65 19.13
CA THR A 791 9.04 -10.12 20.49
C THR A 791 9.08 -9.02 21.54
N GLY A 792 9.03 -7.74 21.15
CA GLY A 792 9.22 -6.58 22.02
C GLY A 792 10.68 -6.38 22.49
N GLN A 793 11.63 -7.21 22.06
CA GLN A 793 13.02 -7.13 22.52
C GLN A 793 13.78 -5.98 21.86
N HIS A 794 14.65 -5.33 22.64
CA HIS A 794 15.50 -4.22 22.16
C HIS A 794 16.91 -4.70 21.76
N GLY A 795 17.52 -4.04 20.78
CA GLY A 795 18.89 -4.33 20.30
C GLY A 795 19.59 -3.11 19.72
N THR A 796 20.89 -3.28 19.43
CA THR A 796 21.82 -2.19 19.05
C THR A 796 22.27 -2.28 17.58
N GLY A 797 21.46 -2.89 16.71
CA GLY A 797 21.74 -2.96 15.27
C GLY A 797 22.65 -4.10 14.83
N THR A 798 23.04 -5.03 15.71
CA THR A 798 23.77 -6.26 15.33
C THR A 798 22.94 -7.49 15.67
N TYR A 799 22.64 -8.32 14.67
CA TYR A 799 21.77 -9.49 14.81
C TYR A 799 22.44 -10.73 14.22
N VAL A 800 22.32 -11.86 14.90
CA VAL A 800 22.74 -13.17 14.39
C VAL A 800 21.49 -13.94 14.04
N LEU A 801 21.40 -14.39 12.79
CA LEU A 801 20.27 -15.15 12.24
C LEU A 801 20.74 -16.55 11.85
N GLU A 802 20.07 -17.57 12.36
CA GLU A 802 20.15 -18.95 11.87
C GLU A 802 19.40 -19.09 10.53
N PRO A 803 19.64 -20.16 9.73
CA PRO A 803 18.83 -20.42 8.55
C PRO A 803 17.33 -20.44 8.87
N ASN A 804 16.51 -19.87 7.98
CA ASN A 804 15.06 -19.64 8.15
C ASN A 804 14.63 -18.60 9.21
N ASP A 805 15.56 -17.98 9.95
CA ASP A 805 15.18 -16.95 10.92
C ASP A 805 14.52 -15.75 10.22
N VAL A 806 13.46 -15.25 10.85
CA VAL A 806 12.77 -14.01 10.48
C VAL A 806 12.78 -13.03 11.65
N LEU A 807 13.20 -11.79 11.37
CA LEU A 807 13.08 -10.64 12.27
C LEU A 807 12.22 -9.56 11.62
N LEU A 808 11.45 -8.82 12.44
CA LEU A 808 10.83 -7.55 12.07
C LEU A 808 11.32 -6.48 13.06
N LEU A 809 12.18 -5.58 12.60
CA LEU A 809 12.85 -4.58 13.43
C LEU A 809 12.38 -3.18 13.05
N ARG A 810 12.18 -2.32 14.04
CA ARG A 810 11.92 -0.88 13.84
C ARG A 810 12.97 -0.06 14.55
N THR A 811 13.44 1.00 13.91
CA THR A 811 14.32 1.99 14.53
C THR A 811 13.57 2.78 15.60
N GLU A 812 14.23 2.97 16.73
CA GLU A 812 13.81 3.79 17.86
C GLU A 812 14.98 4.68 18.28
N ASN A 813 14.70 5.80 18.93
CA ASN A 813 15.70 6.69 19.53
C ASN A 813 16.89 6.99 18.60
N LEU A 814 16.64 7.63 17.45
CA LEU A 814 17.72 8.08 16.58
C LEU A 814 18.52 9.18 17.28
N VAL A 815 19.77 8.86 17.61
CA VAL A 815 20.69 9.75 18.31
C VAL A 815 21.80 10.17 17.36
N PRO A 816 21.99 11.47 17.05
CA PRO A 816 23.11 11.91 16.22
C PRO A 816 24.45 11.37 16.73
N ALA A 817 25.27 10.85 15.83
CA ALA A 817 26.48 10.13 16.20
C ALA A 817 27.45 11.01 17.01
N GLY A 818 27.71 10.62 18.27
CA GLY A 818 28.62 11.32 19.17
C GLY A 818 27.98 12.33 20.13
N GLN A 819 26.64 12.46 20.12
CA GLN A 819 25.89 13.28 21.08
C GLN A 819 25.22 12.41 22.18
N SER A 820 25.14 12.91 23.42
CA SER A 820 24.32 12.33 24.50
C SER A 820 23.01 13.07 24.72
N VAL A 821 22.88 14.28 24.16
CA VAL A 821 21.71 15.17 24.22
C VAL A 821 21.51 15.78 22.85
N TRP A 822 20.27 15.92 22.41
CA TRP A 822 19.96 16.58 21.14
C TRP A 822 18.53 17.15 21.13
N PHE A 823 18.30 18.17 20.30
CA PHE A 823 16.95 18.61 19.95
C PHE A 823 16.33 17.68 18.89
N THR A 824 15.02 17.44 18.98
CA THR A 824 14.28 16.55 18.08
C THR A 824 14.02 17.16 16.70
N SER A 825 14.19 18.47 16.55
CA SER A 825 14.08 19.20 15.29
C SER A 825 14.97 20.45 15.29
N ASP A 826 15.41 20.87 14.10
CA ASP A 826 16.05 22.18 13.87
C ASP A 826 15.63 22.68 12.46
N PRO A 827 14.76 23.70 12.35
CA PRO A 827 14.22 24.51 13.44
C PRO A 827 13.14 23.81 14.30
N ILE A 828 12.95 24.31 15.53
CA ILE A 828 11.87 24.04 16.46
C ILE A 828 10.78 25.09 16.23
N SER A 829 9.55 24.68 16.00
CA SER A 829 8.40 25.59 15.89
C SER A 829 7.51 25.46 17.12
N GLU A 830 7.15 26.60 17.70
CA GLU A 830 6.27 26.69 18.87
C GLU A 830 5.02 27.52 18.57
N THR A 831 4.04 27.47 19.48
CA THR A 831 2.77 28.20 19.32
C THR A 831 2.98 29.69 19.09
N ASN A 832 2.12 30.30 18.26
CA ASN A 832 2.17 31.74 17.99
C ASN A 832 1.92 32.55 19.27
N ALA A 833 2.59 33.68 19.40
CA ALA A 833 2.40 34.63 20.49
C ALA A 833 1.48 35.77 20.05
N ALA A 834 0.73 36.37 20.96
CA ALA A 834 -0.11 37.53 20.67
C ALA A 834 0.51 38.80 21.27
N GLN A 835 0.62 39.85 20.45
CA GLN A 835 1.12 41.16 20.84
C GLN A 835 0.39 41.68 22.08
N GLY A 836 1.15 42.12 23.07
CA GLY A 836 0.62 42.70 24.30
C GLY A 836 0.05 41.68 25.29
N LEU A 837 0.01 40.39 24.94
CA LEU A 837 -0.39 39.30 25.82
C LEU A 837 0.82 38.51 26.32
N ASP A 838 0.67 37.91 27.49
CA ASP A 838 1.72 37.09 28.07
C ASP A 838 1.78 35.75 27.32
N TYR A 839 2.93 35.46 26.72
CA TYR A 839 3.24 34.16 26.13
C TYR A 839 3.66 33.20 27.23
N SER A 840 2.95 32.08 27.38
CA SER A 840 3.23 31.04 28.38
C SER A 840 2.55 29.73 27.97
N GLY A 841 3.01 28.60 28.51
CA GLY A 841 2.40 27.28 28.29
C GLY A 841 3.17 26.39 27.31
N SER A 842 4.04 26.96 26.47
CA SER A 842 5.00 26.21 25.64
C SER A 842 6.30 25.86 26.38
N SER A 843 7.01 24.82 25.95
CA SER A 843 8.21 24.32 26.61
C SER A 843 9.11 23.53 25.67
N LEU A 844 10.42 23.81 25.70
CA LEU A 844 11.44 23.06 24.97
C LEU A 844 11.68 21.64 25.49
N LEU A 845 11.09 21.29 26.64
CA LEU A 845 11.28 19.97 27.24
C LEU A 845 10.83 18.83 26.32
N ASP A 846 9.77 19.06 25.55
CA ASP A 846 9.23 18.07 24.61
C ASP A 846 9.99 18.05 23.27
N ASN A 847 10.95 18.98 23.11
CA ASN A 847 11.77 19.11 21.91
C ASN A 847 13.20 18.61 22.09
N ALA A 848 13.57 18.04 23.23
CA ALA A 848 14.92 17.54 23.44
C ALA A 848 14.93 16.17 24.14
N ASN A 849 15.91 15.35 23.78
CA ASN A 849 16.12 14.03 24.35
C ASN A 849 17.51 13.90 24.98
N ASP A 850 17.61 12.99 25.94
CA ASP A 850 18.86 12.58 26.59
C ASP A 850 19.02 11.05 26.47
N LEU A 851 20.13 10.60 25.93
CA LEU A 851 20.43 9.17 25.74
C LEU A 851 20.53 8.42 27.08
N ASN A 852 20.96 9.10 28.15
CA ASN A 852 21.30 8.50 29.43
C ASN A 852 20.20 8.70 30.49
N GLY A 853 19.09 9.36 30.15
CA GLY A 853 18.02 9.75 31.07
C GLY A 853 18.44 10.81 32.11
N ASN A 854 19.50 11.56 31.85
CA ASN A 854 19.95 12.65 32.71
C ASN A 854 18.97 13.83 32.70
N SER A 855 18.96 14.62 33.78
CA SER A 855 18.19 15.86 33.82
C SER A 855 18.74 16.87 32.82
N LEU A 856 17.84 17.39 31.98
CA LEU A 856 18.13 18.41 30.98
C LEU A 856 18.00 19.83 31.56
N SER A 857 18.84 20.73 31.07
CA SER A 857 18.76 22.17 31.33
C SER A 857 18.75 22.94 30.02
N PHE A 858 17.86 23.92 29.89
CA PHE A 858 17.67 24.70 28.67
C PHE A 858 18.12 26.15 28.84
N SER A 859 18.55 26.77 27.74
CA SER A 859 18.87 28.20 27.72
C SER A 859 18.61 28.84 26.36
N LYS A 860 18.43 30.17 26.35
CA LYS A 860 18.44 30.98 25.13
C LYS A 860 19.83 31.56 24.94
N LEU A 861 20.45 31.28 23.80
CA LEU A 861 21.75 31.85 23.40
C LEU A 861 21.58 33.19 22.68
N VAL A 862 20.69 33.24 21.69
CA VAL A 862 20.47 34.41 20.81
C VAL A 862 18.97 34.57 20.53
N GLY A 863 18.50 35.80 20.27
CA GLY A 863 17.13 36.08 19.81
C GLY A 863 16.46 37.28 20.51
N PRO A 864 15.27 37.69 20.05
CA PRO A 864 14.50 38.82 20.61
C PRO A 864 14.35 38.78 22.13
N LYS A 865 14.28 39.97 22.75
CA LYS A 865 14.25 40.10 24.22
C LYS A 865 12.93 39.68 24.85
N TRP A 866 11.85 39.69 24.07
CA TRP A 866 10.51 39.46 24.60
C TRP A 866 10.29 38.04 25.12
N LEU A 867 11.06 37.06 24.61
CA LEU A 867 11.01 35.66 25.05
C LEU A 867 12.12 35.33 26.06
N SER A 868 11.78 34.56 27.09
CA SER A 868 12.69 33.97 28.08
C SER A 868 12.54 32.45 28.06
N VAL A 869 13.67 31.75 28.11
CA VAL A 869 13.75 30.28 28.22
C VAL A 869 14.23 29.95 29.63
N ALA A 870 13.39 29.27 30.40
CA ALA A 870 13.75 28.81 31.74
C ALA A 870 14.61 27.52 31.67
N PRO A 871 15.43 27.23 32.71
CA PRO A 871 16.25 26.02 32.74
C PRO A 871 15.47 24.70 32.60
N ASN A 872 14.19 24.67 32.96
CA ASN A 872 13.33 23.50 32.80
C ASN A 872 12.64 23.43 31.42
N GLY A 873 13.03 24.27 30.47
CA GLY A 873 12.47 24.32 29.12
C GLY A 873 11.29 25.29 28.95
N ALA A 874 10.65 25.73 30.04
CA ALA A 874 9.46 26.56 29.96
C ALA A 874 9.72 27.90 29.25
N LEU A 875 8.89 28.19 28.26
CA LEU A 875 8.91 29.44 27.49
C LEU A 875 7.99 30.46 28.14
N SER A 876 8.47 31.69 28.28
CA SER A 876 7.64 32.79 28.77
C SER A 876 8.04 34.13 28.16
N GLY A 877 7.09 35.02 27.92
CA GLY A 877 7.40 36.30 27.31
C GLY A 877 6.20 37.23 27.19
N LYS A 878 6.43 38.41 26.61
CA LYS A 878 5.36 39.34 26.25
C LYS A 878 5.79 40.15 25.02
N PRO A 879 5.41 39.72 23.80
CA PRO A 879 5.80 40.43 22.60
C PRO A 879 5.10 41.79 22.52
N SER A 880 5.77 42.75 21.91
CA SER A 880 5.28 44.11 21.67
C SER A 880 5.05 44.34 20.18
N SER A 881 4.61 45.54 19.80
CA SER A 881 4.35 45.88 18.39
C SER A 881 5.58 45.74 17.50
N VAL A 882 6.80 45.88 18.05
CA VAL A 882 8.04 45.74 17.27
C VAL A 882 8.42 44.27 17.03
N ASP A 883 7.78 43.34 17.71
CA ASP A 883 8.05 41.90 17.60
C ASP A 883 7.09 41.22 16.63
N PHE A 884 6.20 41.95 15.94
CA PHE A 884 5.17 41.40 15.04
C PHE A 884 5.80 40.62 13.87
N GLY A 885 5.26 39.42 13.57
CA GLY A 885 5.78 38.50 12.55
C GLY A 885 6.64 37.37 13.12
N GLU A 886 7.35 36.65 12.25
CA GLU A 886 8.18 35.51 12.64
C GLU A 886 9.42 35.97 13.43
N ASN A 887 9.64 35.36 14.60
CA ASN A 887 10.79 35.62 15.47
C ASN A 887 11.64 34.36 15.60
N GLU A 888 12.96 34.50 15.46
CA GLU A 888 13.92 33.41 15.60
C GLU A 888 14.78 33.56 16.86
N PHE A 889 15.01 32.44 17.56
CA PHE A 889 15.83 32.35 18.76
C PHE A 889 16.80 31.17 18.62
N THR A 890 18.07 31.33 18.97
CA THR A 890 18.96 30.18 19.15
C THR A 890 18.86 29.69 20.58
N VAL A 891 18.47 28.44 20.76
CA VAL A 891 18.32 27.79 22.08
C VAL A 891 19.31 26.64 22.23
N GLN A 892 19.63 26.30 23.47
CA GLN A 892 20.57 25.24 23.84
C GLN A 892 19.92 24.31 24.87
N VAL A 893 20.21 23.03 24.76
CA VAL A 893 19.96 22.02 25.80
C VAL A 893 21.29 21.43 26.26
N GLU A 894 21.43 21.20 27.56
CA GLU A 894 22.61 20.57 28.17
C GLU A 894 22.17 19.51 29.21
N ASP A 895 22.93 18.42 29.34
CA ASP A 895 22.78 17.45 30.42
C ASP A 895 23.75 17.70 31.58
N THR A 896 23.52 17.01 32.69
CA THR A 896 24.40 17.04 33.87
C THR A 896 25.76 16.34 33.70
N SER A 897 25.98 15.67 32.57
CA SER A 897 27.20 14.95 32.20
C SER A 897 28.08 15.72 31.20
N GLY A 898 27.63 16.89 30.73
CA GLY A 898 28.34 17.77 29.80
C GLY A 898 27.99 17.56 28.33
N GLY A 899 26.99 16.76 27.99
CA GLY A 899 26.39 16.72 26.65
C GLY A 899 25.60 18.00 26.37
N SER A 900 25.67 18.50 25.14
CA SER A 900 24.92 19.69 24.74
C SER A 900 24.59 19.70 23.25
N ASP A 901 23.51 20.41 22.92
CA ASP A 901 23.07 20.65 21.55
C ASP A 901 22.39 22.01 21.41
N THR A 902 22.32 22.53 20.18
CA THR A 902 21.73 23.85 19.86
C THR A 902 20.77 23.76 18.68
N ALA A 903 19.66 24.48 18.74
CA ALA A 903 18.68 24.56 17.65
C ALA A 903 18.12 25.98 17.48
N THR A 904 17.47 26.23 16.35
CA THR A 904 16.72 27.46 16.06
C THR A 904 15.26 27.29 16.46
N LEU A 905 14.76 28.10 17.39
CA LEU A 905 13.36 28.19 17.79
C LEU A 905 12.66 29.32 17.01
N GLN A 906 11.50 29.04 16.43
CA GLN A 906 10.67 29.98 15.70
C GLN A 906 9.31 30.18 16.40
N ILE A 907 8.93 31.43 16.63
CA ILE A 907 7.61 31.83 17.14
C ILE A 907 7.08 33.02 16.34
N THR A 908 5.88 32.91 15.79
CA THR A 908 5.23 34.04 15.12
C THR A 908 4.44 34.88 16.12
N VAL A 909 4.60 36.20 16.08
CA VAL A 909 3.81 37.16 16.87
C VAL A 909 2.68 37.74 16.01
N GLU A 910 1.46 37.65 16.51
CA GLU A 910 0.22 38.13 15.87
C GLU A 910 -0.43 39.27 16.68
N THR A 911 -1.44 39.95 16.15
CA THR A 911 -2.21 40.97 16.89
C THR A 911 -3.16 40.30 17.88
N GLY A 912 -3.21 40.81 19.13
CA GLY A 912 -4.15 40.31 20.14
C GLY A 912 -5.62 40.73 19.89
N PRO A 913 -6.60 40.03 20.48
CA PRO A 913 -8.03 40.34 20.35
C PRO A 913 -8.38 41.73 20.89
N ALA A 914 -9.16 42.50 20.13
CA ALA A 914 -9.72 43.78 20.54
C ALA A 914 -11.13 43.57 21.13
N GLU A 915 -11.38 44.06 22.35
CA GLU A 915 -12.74 44.12 22.92
C GLU A 915 -13.55 45.19 22.17
N LEU A 916 -14.64 44.74 21.54
CA LEU A 916 -15.56 45.59 20.79
C LEU A 916 -16.70 46.09 21.65
N LEU A 917 -17.15 45.26 22.59
CA LEU A 917 -18.32 45.51 23.42
C LEU A 917 -18.25 44.68 24.69
N ASN A 918 -18.70 45.28 25.80
CA ASN A 918 -18.93 44.59 27.06
C ASN A 918 -20.15 45.23 27.74
N ASP A 919 -21.17 44.43 28.02
CA ASP A 919 -22.42 44.88 28.63
C ASP A 919 -22.86 43.93 29.73
N ASP A 920 -22.87 44.45 30.96
CA ASP A 920 -23.35 43.77 32.16
C ASP A 920 -24.79 44.17 32.52
N PHE A 921 -25.44 45.02 31.70
CA PHE A 921 -26.80 45.54 31.91
C PHE A 921 -27.03 46.28 33.25
N GLU A 922 -25.97 46.64 33.99
CA GLU A 922 -26.09 47.36 35.26
C GLU A 922 -26.48 48.84 35.07
N SER A 923 -26.45 49.33 33.82
CA SER A 923 -26.81 50.69 33.42
C SER A 923 -27.92 50.70 32.36
N GLY A 924 -29.02 49.98 32.60
CA GLY A 924 -30.12 49.87 31.65
C GLY A 924 -29.80 48.87 30.53
N PHE A 925 -30.37 49.06 29.34
CA PHE A 925 -30.05 48.19 28.20
C PHE A 925 -28.64 48.38 27.61
N GLY A 926 -27.85 49.33 28.14
CA GLY A 926 -26.48 49.57 27.68
C GLY A 926 -26.40 49.83 26.17
N ASN A 927 -25.68 48.96 25.47
CA ASN A 927 -25.43 48.96 24.02
C ASN A 927 -26.58 48.37 23.20
N TRP A 928 -27.65 47.93 23.86
CA TRP A 928 -28.77 47.22 23.25
C TRP A 928 -30.04 48.07 23.26
N GLU A 929 -30.88 47.87 22.25
CA GLU A 929 -32.24 48.39 22.19
C GLU A 929 -33.25 47.24 22.31
N SER A 930 -34.29 47.45 23.13
CA SER A 930 -35.42 46.54 23.21
C SER A 930 -36.30 46.68 21.97
N GLY A 931 -36.71 45.54 21.41
CA GLY A 931 -37.59 45.46 20.26
C GLY A 931 -39.08 45.55 20.59
N GLY A 932 -39.48 45.53 21.87
CA GLY A 932 -40.89 45.64 22.29
C GLY A 932 -41.18 45.24 23.74
N ASP A 933 -42.45 45.03 24.05
CA ASP A 933 -42.93 44.78 25.42
C ASP A 933 -42.44 43.44 26.01
N ASP A 934 -41.96 42.51 25.18
CA ASP A 934 -41.44 41.19 25.59
C ASP A 934 -39.90 41.14 25.64
N ALA A 935 -39.26 42.31 25.70
CA ALA A 935 -37.84 42.47 26.00
C ALA A 935 -37.66 43.59 27.04
N ILE A 936 -37.47 43.23 28.31
CA ILE A 936 -37.48 44.16 29.45
C ILE A 936 -36.25 43.98 30.35
N LEU A 937 -35.91 45.02 31.11
CA LEU A 937 -34.90 44.91 32.16
C LEU A 937 -35.49 44.24 33.39
N SER A 938 -34.76 43.29 33.96
CA SER A 938 -35.20 42.53 35.12
C SER A 938 -34.09 42.43 36.17
N SER A 939 -34.49 42.44 37.44
CA SER A 939 -33.58 42.13 38.56
C SER A 939 -33.61 40.65 38.95
N LEU A 940 -34.41 39.84 38.25
CA LEU A 940 -34.51 38.41 38.50
C LEU A 940 -33.37 37.68 37.78
N TYR A 941 -32.69 36.79 38.50
CA TYR A 941 -31.58 35.97 37.98
C TYR A 941 -30.36 36.73 37.44
N ALA A 942 -30.28 38.04 37.63
CA ALA A 942 -29.13 38.86 37.25
C ALA A 942 -27.85 38.47 38.03
N ILE A 943 -26.71 38.58 37.37
CA ILE A 943 -25.38 38.57 37.99
C ILE A 943 -25.02 40.02 38.29
N GLY A 944 -25.51 40.52 39.43
CA GLY A 944 -25.43 41.94 39.76
C GLY A 944 -26.78 42.42 40.26
N ASN A 945 -27.22 43.58 39.78
CA ASN A 945 -28.52 44.16 40.09
C ASN A 945 -29.52 44.06 38.93
N GLN A 946 -29.08 43.93 37.68
CA GLN A 946 -29.95 44.00 36.51
C GLN A 946 -29.44 43.14 35.34
N CYS A 947 -30.36 42.52 34.62
CA CYS A 947 -30.13 41.75 33.39
C CYS A 947 -31.26 42.04 32.40
N VAL A 948 -31.19 41.47 31.19
CA VAL A 948 -32.29 41.55 30.22
C VAL A 948 -33.10 40.26 30.19
N GLU A 949 -34.41 40.38 30.29
CA GLU A 949 -35.38 39.31 30.07
C GLU A 949 -35.96 39.44 28.65
N ILE A 950 -35.90 38.38 27.86
CA ILE A 950 -36.64 38.23 26.59
C ILE A 950 -37.62 37.05 26.71
N SER A 951 -38.82 37.21 26.15
CA SER A 951 -39.90 36.21 26.26
C SER A 951 -40.83 36.20 25.04
N ASP A 952 -41.65 35.14 24.90
CA ASP A 952 -42.69 34.99 23.85
C ASP A 952 -42.14 35.01 22.39
N ASP A 953 -42.97 34.69 21.39
CA ASP A 953 -42.66 34.85 19.95
C ASP A 953 -43.38 36.09 19.37
N SER A 954 -43.11 37.26 19.94
CA SER A 954 -43.72 38.53 19.51
C SER A 954 -43.01 39.19 18.31
N GLY A 955 -42.31 38.43 17.47
CA GLY A 955 -41.57 39.02 16.35
C GLY A 955 -40.34 39.77 16.83
N VAL A 956 -40.10 40.97 16.28
CA VAL A 956 -39.05 41.87 16.80
C VAL A 956 -39.33 42.26 18.26
N GLY A 957 -40.58 42.18 18.72
CA GLY A 957 -41.00 42.50 20.08
C GLY A 957 -40.30 41.71 21.20
N SER A 958 -39.85 40.49 20.89
CA SER A 958 -39.17 39.57 21.83
C SER A 958 -37.64 39.57 21.68
N SER A 959 -37.06 40.70 21.25
CA SER A 959 -35.62 40.80 20.94
C SER A 959 -34.91 41.98 21.59
N ILE A 960 -33.61 41.81 21.80
CA ILE A 960 -32.67 42.92 21.98
C ILE A 960 -31.71 42.99 20.79
N THR A 961 -31.48 44.19 20.27
CA THR A 961 -30.62 44.43 19.09
C THR A 961 -29.52 45.42 19.44
N LEU A 962 -28.32 45.25 18.89
CA LEU A 962 -27.27 46.26 19.04
C LEU A 962 -27.69 47.61 18.46
N ILE A 963 -27.51 48.68 19.25
CA ILE A 963 -27.82 50.06 18.83
C ILE A 963 -26.85 50.49 17.74
N ASN A 964 -25.56 50.40 18.03
CA ASN A 964 -24.48 50.80 17.12
C ASN A 964 -24.00 49.60 16.31
N SER A 965 -23.63 49.83 15.05
CA SER A 965 -22.97 48.81 14.26
C SER A 965 -21.54 48.58 14.73
N LEU A 966 -21.09 47.33 14.64
CA LEU A 966 -19.70 46.93 14.79
C LEU A 966 -19.00 47.09 13.44
N ASP A 967 -17.82 47.73 13.43
CA ASP A 967 -16.95 47.73 12.26
C ASP A 967 -16.02 46.52 12.32
N LEU A 968 -16.32 45.51 11.51
CA LEU A 968 -15.54 44.27 11.42
C LEU A 968 -14.79 44.16 10.09
N SER A 969 -14.73 45.24 9.30
CA SER A 969 -14.15 45.20 7.95
C SER A 969 -12.68 44.73 7.92
N SER A 970 -11.95 44.89 9.03
CA SER A 970 -10.55 44.44 9.21
C SER A 970 -10.41 43.17 10.06
N ALA A 971 -11.51 42.56 10.50
CA ALA A 971 -11.50 41.38 11.36
C ALA A 971 -11.61 40.07 10.56
N SER A 972 -10.95 39.02 11.02
CA SER A 972 -11.15 37.66 10.51
C SER A 972 -12.14 36.86 11.37
N GLU A 973 -12.32 37.29 12.63
CA GLU A 973 -13.09 36.58 13.63
C GLU A 973 -13.81 37.56 14.57
N LEU A 974 -15.07 37.26 14.91
CA LEU A 974 -15.85 37.87 15.99
C LEU A 974 -16.20 36.78 17.00
N LYS A 975 -15.74 36.93 18.23
CA LYS A 975 -16.10 36.09 19.37
C LYS A 975 -17.15 36.79 20.23
N ILE A 976 -18.22 36.09 20.59
CA ILE A 976 -19.32 36.57 21.43
C ILE A 976 -19.44 35.65 22.64
N GLU A 977 -19.30 36.22 23.83
CA GLU A 977 -19.42 35.54 25.12
C GLU A 977 -20.63 36.12 25.86
N PHE A 978 -21.48 35.27 26.42
CA PHE A 978 -22.64 35.72 27.19
C PHE A 978 -23.13 34.64 28.13
N THR A 979 -23.88 35.03 29.16
CA THR A 979 -24.50 34.08 30.10
C THR A 979 -26.02 34.23 30.08
N TYR A 980 -26.75 33.13 30.23
CA TYR A 980 -28.21 33.17 30.22
C TYR A 980 -28.86 32.19 31.20
N MET A 981 -30.05 32.56 31.69
CA MET A 981 -30.87 31.73 32.56
C MET A 981 -32.24 31.48 31.91
N PRO A 982 -32.53 30.26 31.43
CA PRO A 982 -33.81 29.89 30.85
C PRO A 982 -34.82 29.46 31.93
N ILE A 983 -36.02 30.04 31.91
CA ILE A 983 -37.10 29.77 32.87
C ILE A 983 -38.35 29.36 32.12
N GLN A 984 -38.96 28.25 32.57
CA GLN A 984 -40.24 27.70 32.08
C GLN A 984 -40.30 27.28 30.60
N MET A 985 -39.20 27.39 29.84
CA MET A 985 -39.07 26.87 28.47
C MET A 985 -39.46 25.38 28.36
N ASN A 986 -40.47 25.09 27.54
CA ASN A 986 -40.92 23.74 27.20
C ASN A 986 -39.98 23.07 26.20
N VAL A 987 -40.04 21.74 26.15
CA VAL A 987 -39.23 20.93 25.22
C VAL A 987 -39.47 21.37 23.77
N GLY A 988 -38.38 21.72 23.08
CA GLY A 988 -38.42 22.20 21.69
C GLY A 988 -38.60 23.70 21.49
N GLU A 989 -38.77 24.50 22.55
CA GLU A 989 -38.72 25.97 22.47
C GLU A 989 -37.28 26.48 22.43
N ASP A 990 -37.07 27.64 21.81
CA ASP A 990 -35.72 28.16 21.58
C ASP A 990 -35.60 29.69 21.68
N PHE A 991 -34.35 30.14 21.63
CA PHE A 991 -34.01 31.53 21.34
C PHE A 991 -32.82 31.58 20.39
N TRP A 992 -32.68 32.67 19.65
CA TRP A 992 -31.71 32.79 18.57
C TRP A 992 -30.70 33.89 18.83
N LEU A 993 -29.45 33.64 18.43
CA LEU A 993 -28.47 34.67 18.14
C LEU A 993 -28.44 34.90 16.63
N GLN A 994 -28.69 36.14 16.22
CA GLN A 994 -28.81 36.53 14.81
C GLN A 994 -27.77 37.59 14.43
N PHE A 995 -27.29 37.49 13.19
CA PHE A 995 -26.26 38.34 12.60
C PHE A 995 -26.84 39.11 11.40
N SER A 996 -26.42 40.36 11.26
CA SER A 996 -26.72 41.22 10.10
C SER A 996 -25.44 41.92 9.65
N SER A 997 -25.14 41.86 8.35
CA SER A 997 -24.01 42.59 7.75
C SER A 997 -24.42 43.93 7.13
N ASP A 998 -25.71 44.28 7.13
CA ASP A 998 -26.28 45.42 6.39
C ASP A 998 -27.03 46.43 7.29
N GLY A 999 -26.53 46.59 8.52
CA GLY A 999 -27.07 47.56 9.48
C GLY A 999 -28.41 47.15 10.10
N GLY A 1000 -28.78 45.87 10.00
CA GLY A 1000 -30.03 45.32 10.52
C GLY A 1000 -31.18 45.26 9.50
N SER A 1001 -30.89 45.43 8.21
CA SER A 1001 -31.90 45.36 7.14
C SER A 1001 -32.30 43.91 6.83
N THR A 1002 -31.33 43.00 6.84
CA THR A 1002 -31.51 41.54 6.75
C THR A 1002 -30.82 40.83 7.90
N TRP A 1003 -31.35 39.66 8.30
CA TRP A 1003 -30.88 38.91 9.46
C TRP A 1003 -30.73 37.42 9.10
N SER A 1004 -29.64 36.82 9.56
CA SER A 1004 -29.38 35.39 9.49
C SER A 1004 -29.21 34.82 10.90
N THR A 1005 -29.82 33.66 11.18
CA THR A 1005 -29.62 32.97 12.45
C THR A 1005 -28.24 32.30 12.45
N VAL A 1006 -27.43 32.63 13.45
CA VAL A 1006 -26.11 32.03 13.65
C VAL A 1006 -26.23 30.76 14.48
N LYS A 1007 -27.01 30.81 15.55
CA LYS A 1007 -27.32 29.64 16.39
C LYS A 1007 -28.73 29.78 16.98
N ALA A 1008 -29.45 28.66 17.01
CA ALA A 1008 -30.67 28.49 17.77
C ALA A 1008 -30.36 27.62 18.98
N TYR A 1009 -30.70 28.09 20.18
CA TYR A 1009 -30.50 27.37 21.44
C TYR A 1009 -31.82 26.74 21.84
N VAL A 1010 -31.91 25.42 21.78
CA VAL A 1010 -33.17 24.67 21.91
C VAL A 1010 -33.23 23.91 23.23
N ARG A 1011 -34.36 23.98 23.93
CA ARG A 1011 -34.59 23.23 25.17
C ARG A 1011 -34.46 21.71 24.98
N ASP A 1012 -33.73 21.05 25.89
CA ASP A 1012 -33.35 19.61 25.87
C ASP A 1012 -32.35 19.20 24.77
N THR A 1013 -31.83 20.17 24.00
CA THR A 1013 -30.65 19.99 23.14
C THR A 1013 -29.47 20.78 23.67
N ASP A 1014 -29.66 22.09 23.89
CA ASP A 1014 -28.58 23.02 24.22
C ASP A 1014 -28.58 23.47 25.68
N PHE A 1015 -29.73 23.45 26.38
CA PHE A 1015 -29.79 23.88 27.78
C PHE A 1015 -30.85 23.20 28.65
N THR A 1016 -30.66 23.31 29.97
CA THR A 1016 -31.63 22.91 31.00
C THR A 1016 -32.34 24.07 31.67
N VAL A 1017 -33.67 24.03 31.83
CA VAL A 1017 -34.41 25.10 32.55
C VAL A 1017 -33.99 25.19 34.01
N ASN A 1018 -33.98 26.42 34.53
CA ASN A 1018 -33.55 26.78 35.88
C ASN A 1018 -32.05 26.52 36.16
N GLN A 1019 -31.23 26.43 35.13
CA GLN A 1019 -29.77 26.37 35.23
C GLN A 1019 -29.18 27.52 34.40
N ARG A 1020 -28.24 28.26 34.99
CA ARG A 1020 -27.53 29.31 34.26
C ARG A 1020 -26.42 28.70 33.43
N GLU A 1021 -26.33 29.11 32.18
CA GLU A 1021 -25.33 28.65 31.22
C GLU A 1021 -24.41 29.82 30.82
N ASP A 1022 -23.14 29.52 30.58
CA ASP A 1022 -22.15 30.43 30.03
C ASP A 1022 -21.78 29.96 28.62
N GLU A 1023 -21.95 30.81 27.62
CA GLU A 1023 -21.76 30.47 26.21
C GLU A 1023 -20.63 31.28 25.58
N THR A 1024 -19.89 30.63 24.69
CA THR A 1024 -18.91 31.26 23.82
C THR A 1024 -19.17 30.83 22.38
N LEU A 1025 -19.40 31.80 21.50
CA LEU A 1025 -19.65 31.58 20.08
C LEU A 1025 -18.63 32.36 19.23
N THR A 1026 -18.07 31.69 18.23
CA THR A 1026 -17.16 32.31 17.25
C THR A 1026 -17.85 32.41 15.89
N ILE A 1027 -17.74 33.58 15.26
CA ILE A 1027 -18.20 33.86 13.90
C ILE A 1027 -16.98 34.25 13.07
N GLU A 1028 -16.77 33.58 11.94
CA GLU A 1028 -15.64 33.85 11.04
C GLU A 1028 -16.06 34.62 9.79
N SER A 1029 -15.17 35.47 9.27
CA SER A 1029 -15.39 36.20 8.01
C SER A 1029 -15.50 35.28 6.78
N SER A 1030 -14.99 34.05 6.88
CA SER A 1030 -15.14 32.96 5.89
C SER A 1030 -16.60 32.52 5.69
N SER A 1031 -17.41 32.64 6.75
CA SER A 1031 -18.77 32.11 6.81
C SER A 1031 -19.84 33.21 6.83
N TYR A 1032 -19.52 34.39 7.36
CA TYR A 1032 -20.40 35.55 7.42
C TYR A 1032 -19.72 36.81 6.87
N PRO A 1033 -20.42 37.65 6.06
CA PRO A 1033 -19.80 38.85 5.51
C PRO A 1033 -19.51 39.89 6.60
N PHE A 1034 -18.24 40.14 6.88
CA PHE A 1034 -17.82 41.18 7.81
C PHE A 1034 -17.76 42.53 7.10
N THR A 1035 -18.45 43.52 7.64
CA THR A 1035 -18.59 44.86 7.07
C THR A 1035 -18.44 45.91 8.17
N SER A 1036 -18.44 47.19 7.78
CA SER A 1036 -18.44 48.30 8.73
C SER A 1036 -19.80 48.53 9.42
N THR A 1037 -20.82 47.71 9.12
CA THR A 1037 -22.21 47.91 9.54
C THR A 1037 -22.82 46.70 10.26
N VAL A 1038 -21.99 45.82 10.82
CA VAL A 1038 -22.46 44.56 11.43
C VAL A 1038 -23.34 44.83 12.66
N LYS A 1039 -24.43 44.07 12.82
CA LYS A 1039 -25.29 44.07 14.02
C LYS A 1039 -25.59 42.66 14.51
N ILE A 1040 -25.76 42.53 15.83
CA ILE A 1040 -26.17 41.30 16.52
C ILE A 1040 -27.52 41.52 17.19
N ARG A 1041 -28.34 40.46 17.23
CA ARG A 1041 -29.64 40.42 17.91
C ARG A 1041 -29.81 39.11 18.65
N PHE A 1042 -30.34 39.18 19.86
CA PHE A 1042 -30.90 38.03 20.58
C PHE A 1042 -32.43 38.09 20.51
N ARG A 1043 -33.10 36.98 20.21
CA ARG A 1043 -34.57 36.92 20.09
C ARG A 1043 -35.13 35.63 20.66
N CYS A 1044 -36.18 35.72 21.47
CA CYS A 1044 -36.93 34.56 21.94
C CYS A 1044 -37.93 34.09 20.86
N ASP A 1045 -38.05 32.78 20.70
CA ASP A 1045 -39.10 32.10 19.92
C ASP A 1045 -39.70 30.97 20.77
N ALA A 1046 -40.50 31.40 21.75
CA ALA A 1046 -41.16 30.52 22.71
C ALA A 1046 -42.69 30.68 22.65
N SER A 1047 -43.42 29.67 23.12
CA SER A 1047 -44.84 29.54 22.81
C SER A 1047 -45.78 30.28 23.76
N ALA A 1048 -45.29 30.78 24.90
CA ALA A 1048 -46.08 31.52 25.89
C ALA A 1048 -45.33 32.72 26.50
N ASN A 1049 -46.09 33.71 26.98
CA ASN A 1049 -45.59 34.86 27.74
C ASN A 1049 -44.95 34.51 29.09
N SER A 1050 -44.89 33.23 29.47
CA SER A 1050 -44.23 32.75 30.68
C SER A 1050 -42.87 32.09 30.44
N ASP A 1051 -42.41 32.07 29.19
CA ASP A 1051 -41.18 31.40 28.77
C ASP A 1051 -40.10 32.47 28.60
N TYR A 1052 -39.10 32.46 29.49
CA TYR A 1052 -38.16 33.57 29.65
C TYR A 1052 -36.72 33.12 29.45
N ILE A 1053 -35.93 33.95 28.77
CA ILE A 1053 -34.48 33.89 28.77
C ILE A 1053 -33.95 35.17 29.41
N TYR A 1054 -33.20 35.03 30.50
CA TYR A 1054 -32.51 36.14 31.17
C TYR A 1054 -31.06 36.20 30.73
N LEU A 1055 -30.71 37.13 29.85
CA LEU A 1055 -29.37 37.38 29.30
C LEU A 1055 -28.59 38.36 30.19
N ASP A 1056 -27.32 38.06 30.41
CA ASP A 1056 -26.41 38.87 31.22
C ASP A 1056 -24.95 38.76 30.73
N ASN A 1057 -24.09 39.70 31.11
CA ASN A 1057 -22.65 39.80 30.77
C ASN A 1057 -22.31 39.44 29.32
N ILE A 1058 -22.78 40.22 28.35
CA ILE A 1058 -22.48 40.01 26.93
C ILE A 1058 -21.17 40.74 26.57
N VAL A 1059 -20.15 40.00 26.15
CA VAL A 1059 -18.86 40.50 25.71
C VAL A 1059 -18.61 40.11 24.26
N MET A 1060 -18.12 41.02 23.44
CA MET A 1060 -17.70 40.74 22.07
C MET A 1060 -16.26 41.20 21.85
N THR A 1061 -15.45 40.33 21.26
CA THR A 1061 -14.06 40.62 20.86
C THR A 1061 -13.86 40.27 19.39
N ALA A 1062 -12.95 40.97 18.71
CA ALA A 1062 -12.55 40.64 17.35
C ALA A 1062 -11.04 40.53 17.19
N ASN A 1063 -10.62 39.58 16.37
CA ASN A 1063 -9.22 39.45 15.94
C ASN A 1063 -9.07 40.14 14.58
N SER A 1064 -8.22 41.16 14.49
CA SER A 1064 -7.89 41.78 13.21
C SER A 1064 -7.01 40.84 12.39
N GLY A 1065 -7.47 40.48 11.19
CA GLY A 1065 -6.67 39.74 10.23
C GLY A 1065 -5.55 40.63 9.69
N THR A 1066 -4.31 40.12 9.69
CA THR A 1066 -3.08 40.66 9.06
C THR A 1066 -3.13 42.09 8.49
N TYR A 1067 -2.36 42.99 9.12
CA TYR A 1067 -1.97 44.30 8.56
C TYR A 1067 -1.56 44.20 7.08
N SER A 1068 -2.01 45.15 6.26
CA SER A 1068 -1.48 45.36 4.91
C SER A 1068 0.02 45.66 4.96
N SER A 1069 0.74 45.46 3.86
CA SER A 1069 2.18 45.75 3.87
C SER A 1069 2.51 47.23 4.13
N TRP A 1070 1.60 48.15 3.79
CA TRP A 1070 1.73 49.57 4.17
C TRP A 1070 1.66 49.77 5.69
N GLU A 1071 0.65 49.20 6.36
CA GLU A 1071 0.51 49.32 7.81
C GLU A 1071 1.69 48.65 8.55
N ARG A 1072 2.22 47.55 8.01
CA ARG A 1072 3.46 46.93 8.49
C ARG A 1072 4.66 47.85 8.31
N HIS A 1073 4.78 48.51 7.17
CA HIS A 1073 5.88 49.42 6.86
C HIS A 1073 5.87 50.66 7.77
N VAL A 1074 4.69 51.23 8.04
CA VAL A 1074 4.46 52.31 9.00
C VAL A 1074 4.88 51.89 10.41
N ALA A 1075 4.45 50.72 10.87
CA ALA A 1075 4.81 50.22 12.20
C ALA A 1075 6.31 49.92 12.35
N GLN A 1076 6.94 49.36 11.31
CA GLN A 1076 8.36 48.98 11.31
C GLN A 1076 9.28 50.20 11.39
N HIS A 1077 8.96 51.28 10.68
CA HIS A 1077 9.79 52.48 10.61
C HIS A 1077 9.31 53.60 11.55
N GLY A 1078 8.20 53.40 12.27
CA GLY A 1078 7.65 54.38 13.22
C GLY A 1078 7.03 55.60 12.56
N LEU A 1079 6.53 55.45 11.32
CA LEU A 1079 6.02 56.53 10.49
C LEU A 1079 4.68 57.07 11.01
N ALA A 1080 4.32 58.29 10.62
CA ALA A 1080 3.05 58.91 10.98
C ALA A 1080 1.83 58.23 10.33
N GLY A 1081 2.03 57.50 9.22
CA GLY A 1081 1.00 56.73 8.52
C GLY A 1081 -0.01 57.59 7.72
N THR A 1082 0.20 58.91 7.62
CA THR A 1082 -0.59 59.81 6.76
C THR A 1082 0.04 59.92 5.37
N PRO A 1083 -0.72 59.90 4.26
CA PRO A 1083 -0.17 59.89 2.90
C PRO A 1083 0.73 61.07 2.51
N GLU A 1084 0.69 62.17 3.26
CA GLU A 1084 1.54 63.36 3.05
C GLU A 1084 2.66 63.52 4.09
N ALA A 1085 2.84 62.55 4.98
CA ALA A 1085 4.01 62.53 5.86
C ALA A 1085 5.28 62.28 5.03
N ASP A 1086 6.38 62.87 5.48
CA ASP A 1086 7.70 62.88 4.84
C ASP A 1086 8.70 62.85 6.00
N GLU A 1087 9.02 61.64 6.47
CA GLU A 1087 9.78 61.37 7.70
C GLU A 1087 11.25 61.76 7.54
N ASP A 1088 11.83 61.53 6.37
CA ASP A 1088 13.23 61.84 6.10
C ASP A 1088 13.46 63.26 5.55
N THR A 1089 12.39 63.99 5.26
CA THR A 1089 12.34 65.39 4.82
C THR A 1089 12.99 65.66 3.48
N ASP A 1090 13.02 64.68 2.59
CA ASP A 1090 13.55 64.81 1.23
C ASP A 1090 12.58 65.47 0.24
N GLY A 1091 11.31 65.60 0.63
CA GLY A 1091 10.23 66.22 -0.14
C GLY A 1091 9.35 65.24 -0.92
N GLU A 1092 9.60 63.94 -0.83
CA GLU A 1092 8.69 62.86 -1.19
C GLU A 1092 7.89 62.41 0.03
N ALA A 1093 6.67 61.92 -0.19
CA ALA A 1093 5.87 61.45 0.94
C ALA A 1093 6.19 59.97 1.20
N ASP A 1094 6.20 59.56 2.47
CA ASP A 1094 6.48 58.18 2.91
C ASP A 1094 5.63 57.15 2.13
N PHE A 1095 4.38 57.50 1.86
CA PHE A 1095 3.45 56.68 1.10
C PHE A 1095 3.83 56.55 -0.37
N TYR A 1096 4.37 57.62 -0.97
CA TYR A 1096 4.85 57.65 -2.34
C TYR A 1096 6.11 56.82 -2.49
N GLU A 1097 7.04 56.94 -1.55
CA GLU A 1097 8.27 56.17 -1.50
C GLU A 1097 7.99 54.68 -1.33
N PHE A 1098 7.10 54.32 -0.40
CA PHE A 1098 6.64 52.94 -0.23
C PHE A 1098 5.93 52.41 -1.49
N ALA A 1099 5.16 53.23 -2.18
CA ALA A 1099 4.40 52.77 -3.34
C ALA A 1099 5.28 52.61 -4.60
N LEU A 1100 6.32 53.42 -4.76
CA LEU A 1100 7.07 53.53 -6.02
C LEU A 1100 8.56 53.20 -5.90
N GLY A 1101 9.07 52.82 -4.72
CA GLY A 1101 10.41 52.27 -4.55
C GLY A 1101 11.49 53.25 -4.06
N GLY A 1102 11.16 54.13 -3.11
CA GLY A 1102 12.09 54.97 -2.33
C GLY A 1102 12.37 54.39 -0.92
N ASP A 1103 13.11 55.13 -0.08
CA ASP A 1103 13.44 54.74 1.30
C ASP A 1103 13.08 55.84 2.31
N VAL A 1104 11.98 55.61 3.03
CA VAL A 1104 11.36 56.51 4.02
C VAL A 1104 12.24 56.94 5.20
N VAL A 1105 13.47 56.42 5.32
CA VAL A 1105 14.45 56.83 6.35
C VAL A 1105 15.81 57.26 5.78
N ASP A 1106 16.04 57.12 4.47
CA ASP A 1106 17.28 57.52 3.80
C ASP A 1106 16.98 58.49 2.64
N SER A 1107 16.95 59.78 2.99
CA SER A 1107 16.79 60.94 2.09
C SER A 1107 17.73 61.03 0.87
N SER A 1108 18.65 60.08 0.70
CA SER A 1108 19.46 59.93 -0.50
C SER A 1108 18.88 58.96 -1.54
N VAL A 1109 17.81 58.22 -1.21
CA VAL A 1109 17.20 57.16 -2.01
C VAL A 1109 15.74 57.52 -2.37
N LEU A 1110 15.59 58.48 -3.28
CA LEU A 1110 14.28 58.93 -3.79
C LEU A 1110 13.56 57.82 -4.57
N ALA A 1111 12.23 57.87 -4.61
CA ALA A 1111 11.44 57.00 -5.46
C ALA A 1111 11.76 57.25 -6.95
N PRO A 1112 11.93 56.18 -7.76
CA PRO A 1112 12.09 56.31 -9.19
C PRO A 1112 10.97 57.11 -9.86
N VAL A 1113 11.33 58.23 -10.47
CA VAL A 1113 10.38 59.04 -11.24
C VAL A 1113 9.82 58.21 -12.41
N PRO A 1114 8.48 58.16 -12.58
CA PRO A 1114 7.86 57.49 -13.72
C PRO A 1114 8.46 57.94 -15.06
N ALA A 1115 8.85 56.98 -15.89
CA ALA A 1115 9.58 57.22 -17.12
C ALA A 1115 8.64 57.25 -18.33
N VAL A 1116 8.92 58.16 -19.26
CA VAL A 1116 8.23 58.24 -20.56
C VAL A 1116 9.21 57.90 -21.67
N THR A 1117 8.86 56.92 -22.51
CA THR A 1117 9.64 56.54 -23.69
C THR A 1117 8.89 56.92 -24.95
N THR A 1118 9.61 57.34 -26.01
CA THR A 1118 9.01 57.66 -27.31
C THR A 1118 9.73 56.92 -28.43
N GLY A 1119 8.96 56.16 -29.20
CA GLY A 1119 9.36 55.50 -30.43
C GLY A 1119 8.78 56.22 -31.66
N SER A 1120 9.11 55.72 -32.86
CA SER A 1120 8.64 56.31 -34.12
C SER A 1120 7.12 56.24 -34.33
N THR A 1121 6.43 55.33 -33.65
CA THR A 1121 4.99 55.09 -33.78
C THR A 1121 4.27 54.82 -32.45
N THR A 1122 4.99 54.79 -31.33
CA THR A 1122 4.45 54.49 -29.99
C THR A 1122 5.07 55.37 -28.92
N ALA A 1123 4.33 55.60 -27.84
CA ALA A 1123 4.81 56.17 -26.58
C ALA A 1123 4.57 55.18 -25.44
N GLY A 1124 5.52 55.08 -24.52
CA GLY A 1124 5.44 54.24 -23.32
C GLY A 1124 5.49 55.09 -22.04
N PHE A 1125 4.86 54.61 -20.98
CA PHE A 1125 4.86 55.17 -19.64
C PHE A 1125 5.12 54.05 -18.63
N SER A 1126 6.24 54.10 -17.91
CA SER A 1126 6.61 53.08 -16.93
C SER A 1126 6.83 53.63 -15.52
N TYR A 1127 6.49 52.82 -14.51
CA TYR A 1127 6.68 53.12 -13.08
C TYR A 1127 6.75 51.81 -12.28
N LEU A 1128 7.22 51.86 -11.03
CA LEU A 1128 7.24 50.68 -10.15
C LEU A 1128 5.90 50.48 -9.43
N GLU A 1129 5.50 49.23 -9.21
CA GLU A 1129 4.37 48.85 -8.37
C GLU A 1129 4.79 47.77 -7.36
N ARG A 1130 4.17 47.73 -6.18
CA ARG A 1130 4.38 46.67 -5.19
C ARG A 1130 3.98 45.30 -5.75
N ASN A 1131 4.82 44.30 -5.55
CA ASN A 1131 4.66 42.92 -6.05
C ASN A 1131 3.93 41.99 -5.06
N GLN A 1132 3.15 42.52 -4.12
CA GLN A 1132 2.48 41.76 -3.04
C GLN A 1132 0.94 41.88 -3.10
N ALA A 1133 0.22 40.78 -2.84
CA ALA A 1133 -1.23 40.69 -3.01
C ALA A 1133 -2.06 41.48 -1.96
N ASN A 1134 -1.48 41.86 -0.81
CA ASN A 1134 -2.12 42.65 0.25
C ASN A 1134 -1.32 43.94 0.54
N ALA A 1135 -1.03 44.71 -0.52
CA ALA A 1135 -0.05 45.78 -0.41
C ALA A 1135 -0.54 46.99 0.44
N GLY A 1136 -1.85 47.19 0.55
CA GLY A 1136 -2.45 48.41 1.13
C GLY A 1136 -2.43 49.61 0.18
N VAL A 1137 -2.08 49.39 -1.09
CA VAL A 1137 -1.96 50.43 -2.14
C VAL A 1137 -2.59 49.97 -3.45
N SER A 1138 -3.14 50.91 -4.22
CA SER A 1138 -3.70 50.69 -5.56
C SER A 1138 -3.17 51.72 -6.56
N TYR A 1139 -2.99 51.32 -7.82
CA TYR A 1139 -2.38 52.14 -8.87
C TYR A 1139 -3.33 52.33 -10.06
N THR A 1140 -3.43 53.55 -10.58
CA THR A 1140 -4.19 53.86 -11.81
C THR A 1140 -3.38 54.77 -12.74
N ALA A 1141 -2.87 54.20 -13.85
CA ALA A 1141 -2.16 54.96 -14.88
C ALA A 1141 -3.14 55.61 -15.87
N ARG A 1142 -2.94 56.90 -16.15
CA ARG A 1142 -3.78 57.69 -17.06
C ARG A 1142 -2.95 58.52 -18.04
N TRP A 1143 -3.54 58.80 -19.20
CA TRP A 1143 -2.97 59.68 -20.22
C TRP A 1143 -3.98 60.69 -20.77
N THR A 1144 -3.49 61.77 -21.36
CA THR A 1144 -4.28 62.75 -22.12
C THR A 1144 -3.43 63.41 -23.22
N ASP A 1145 -4.04 63.89 -24.30
CA ASP A 1145 -3.39 64.68 -25.34
C ASP A 1145 -3.56 66.21 -25.17
N ASP A 1146 -4.38 66.63 -24.18
CA ASP A 1146 -4.55 68.02 -23.75
C ASP A 1146 -4.55 68.13 -22.22
N LEU A 1147 -3.44 68.59 -21.65
CA LEU A 1147 -3.27 68.76 -20.20
C LEU A 1147 -4.17 69.85 -19.60
N VAL A 1148 -4.72 70.76 -20.41
CA VAL A 1148 -5.48 71.92 -19.90
C VAL A 1148 -6.93 71.55 -19.65
N ASP A 1149 -7.62 71.02 -20.67
CA ASP A 1149 -9.07 70.76 -20.61
C ASP A 1149 -9.46 69.34 -21.12
N GLY A 1150 -8.50 68.49 -21.46
CA GLY A 1150 -8.75 67.15 -22.00
C GLY A 1150 -9.17 66.14 -20.92
N PRO A 1151 -10.07 65.18 -21.22
CA PRO A 1151 -10.34 64.07 -20.31
C PRO A 1151 -9.09 63.20 -20.16
N TRP A 1152 -8.85 62.70 -18.96
CA TRP A 1152 -7.85 61.67 -18.70
C TRP A 1152 -8.44 60.29 -19.04
N SER A 1153 -7.73 59.50 -19.84
CA SER A 1153 -8.08 58.12 -20.17
C SER A 1153 -7.16 57.15 -19.45
N ASP A 1154 -7.71 56.04 -18.97
CA ASP A 1154 -7.02 54.87 -18.42
C ASP A 1154 -6.97 53.70 -19.43
N VAL A 1155 -7.34 53.95 -20.69
CA VAL A 1155 -7.36 52.93 -21.75
C VAL A 1155 -6.04 52.96 -22.52
N TRP A 1156 -5.28 51.86 -22.45
CA TRP A 1156 -3.97 51.71 -23.07
C TRP A 1156 -3.97 50.65 -24.16
N ASP A 1157 -3.07 50.75 -25.16
CA ASP A 1157 -2.97 49.76 -26.23
C ASP A 1157 -2.35 48.45 -25.72
N THR A 1158 -1.36 48.55 -24.83
CA THR A 1158 -0.74 47.39 -24.17
C THR A 1158 -0.24 47.73 -22.76
N VAL A 1159 -0.26 46.76 -21.86
CA VAL A 1159 0.36 46.83 -20.52
C VAL A 1159 1.26 45.61 -20.32
N SER A 1160 2.48 45.82 -19.85
CA SER A 1160 3.43 44.74 -19.52
C SER A 1160 4.01 44.94 -18.12
N ARG A 1161 4.29 43.84 -17.41
CA ARG A 1161 4.94 43.83 -16.09
C ARG A 1161 6.27 43.10 -16.19
N ASN A 1162 7.36 43.74 -15.77
CA ASN A 1162 8.72 43.22 -15.81
C ASN A 1162 9.30 43.11 -14.39
N SER A 1163 10.08 42.06 -14.11
CA SER A 1163 10.81 41.96 -12.85
C SER A 1163 11.94 42.98 -12.79
N VAL A 1164 12.19 43.51 -11.59
CA VAL A 1164 13.32 44.41 -11.30
C VAL A 1164 14.24 43.78 -10.27
N SER A 1165 15.36 44.44 -9.94
CA SER A 1165 16.35 43.92 -9.00
C SER A 1165 15.82 43.78 -7.57
N ASP A 1166 14.86 44.63 -7.20
CA ASP A 1166 14.15 44.54 -5.94
C ASP A 1166 12.93 43.62 -6.10
N PRO A 1167 12.90 42.44 -5.47
CA PRO A 1167 11.79 41.49 -5.61
C PRO A 1167 10.46 42.02 -5.06
N ASP A 1168 10.49 43.06 -4.22
CA ASP A 1168 9.30 43.70 -3.66
C ASP A 1168 8.54 44.57 -4.67
N TYR A 1169 9.17 44.90 -5.80
CA TYR A 1169 8.59 45.72 -6.85
C TYR A 1169 8.59 45.01 -8.21
N VAL A 1170 7.69 45.47 -9.08
CA VAL A 1170 7.69 45.17 -10.52
C VAL A 1170 7.58 46.46 -11.30
N GLU A 1171 8.25 46.55 -12.44
CA GLU A 1171 8.07 47.67 -13.36
C GLU A 1171 6.86 47.40 -14.25
N VAL A 1172 5.91 48.34 -14.29
CA VAL A 1172 4.74 48.28 -15.15
C VAL A 1172 4.88 49.30 -16.25
N GLU A 1173 4.86 48.84 -17.52
CA GLU A 1173 4.92 49.69 -18.70
C GLU A 1173 3.58 49.68 -19.44
N HIS A 1174 3.00 50.87 -19.62
CA HIS A 1174 1.81 51.11 -20.43
C HIS A 1174 2.22 51.74 -21.76
N ARG A 1175 1.63 51.31 -22.88
CA ARG A 1175 1.93 51.87 -24.21
C ARG A 1175 0.69 52.29 -24.97
N LEU A 1176 0.87 53.30 -25.84
CA LEU A 1176 -0.12 53.74 -26.81
C LEU A 1176 0.51 54.24 -28.11
N SER A 1177 -0.24 54.22 -29.21
CA SER A 1177 0.17 54.78 -30.50
C SER A 1177 0.34 56.31 -30.41
N ASN A 1178 1.44 56.84 -30.94
CA ASN A 1178 1.61 58.30 -31.09
C ASN A 1178 1.37 58.77 -32.53
N GLU A 1179 0.91 57.89 -33.43
CA GLU A 1179 0.56 58.23 -34.81
C GLU A 1179 -0.65 59.20 -34.79
N ASN A 1180 -0.39 60.47 -35.10
CA ASN A 1180 -1.33 61.61 -35.07
C ASN A 1180 -1.52 62.30 -33.70
N ARG A 1181 -0.60 62.11 -32.75
CA ARG A 1181 -0.63 62.82 -31.45
C ARG A 1181 0.65 63.63 -31.26
N ASP A 1182 0.52 64.96 -31.35
CA ASP A 1182 1.67 65.88 -31.22
C ASP A 1182 2.06 66.17 -29.76
N ARG A 1183 1.20 65.80 -28.80
CA ARG A 1183 1.38 65.98 -27.35
C ARG A 1183 0.72 64.83 -26.61
N LEU A 1184 1.42 64.30 -25.61
CA LEU A 1184 0.96 63.25 -24.73
C LEU A 1184 1.44 63.55 -23.31
N PHE A 1185 0.54 63.42 -22.36
CA PHE A 1185 0.79 63.62 -20.94
C PHE A 1185 0.35 62.39 -20.18
N PHE A 1186 1.10 62.02 -19.15
CA PHE A 1186 0.93 60.78 -18.40
C PHE A 1186 0.93 61.07 -16.90
N LYS A 1187 0.19 60.27 -16.13
CA LYS A 1187 0.27 60.25 -14.67
C LYS A 1187 -0.06 58.87 -14.14
N VAL A 1188 0.43 58.55 -12.95
CA VAL A 1188 -0.05 57.45 -12.12
C VAL A 1188 -0.70 58.04 -10.89
N GLU A 1189 -1.92 57.61 -10.58
CA GLU A 1189 -2.60 57.90 -9.32
C GLU A 1189 -2.35 56.69 -8.39
N VAL A 1190 -1.80 56.93 -7.21
CA VAL A 1190 -1.64 55.93 -6.16
C VAL A 1190 -2.63 56.24 -5.05
N THR A 1191 -3.41 55.25 -4.62
CA THR A 1191 -4.44 55.42 -3.59
C THR A 1191 -4.30 54.38 -2.49
N GLN A 1192 -4.43 54.82 -1.25
CA GLN A 1192 -4.67 53.97 -0.08
C GLN A 1192 -6.20 53.74 0.04
N PRO A 1193 -6.67 52.52 0.36
CA PRO A 1193 -8.10 52.22 0.56
C PRO A 1193 -8.79 53.07 1.62
#